data_AF-A0A4W2HX69-F1
#
_entry.id   AF-A0A4W2HX69-F1
#
_cell.length_a   1.000
_cell.length_b   1.000
_cell.length_c   1.000
_cell.angle_alpha   90.00
_cell.angle_beta   90.00
_cell.angle_gamma   90.00
#
_symmetry.space_group_name_H-M   'P 1'
#
loop_
_entity.id
_entity.type
_entity.pdbx_description
1 polymer ?
#
loop_
_entity_poly.entity_id
_entity_poly.type
_entity_poly.pdbx_seq_one_letter_code
_entity_poly.pdbx_strand_id
1 'polypeptide(L)'
;MLSGGQVNEIIVEVEHVPSGIQSHPSSSQIVPEKTPVNSNSILVSSISDSDVTDSQIFSNRNDKKGKQLLQFATPLKESFALTLHNSENTGLDTPHTSHENIQGQKLIESLITMTSRDRIKAIRNQPRTMEEKRNLRKMVDKEKSKKSRRILELNCCAQCLNSISLAYRRFKNNLSELLNSISLWQKTLKVIGGKFGTSVLSYFNFLRWLLKFNIFSFIVTFSFIIIPQLTVMEKNHLQFTGLEFLTGAGYFTNTVMYYGFYTNSTIQHDNSGASYNMQLAYIFTIGGCLVVCFFSLLFSMARYFRNNFINPHIYSRGIAKLIFCWDFTVTHESAVKLKQKNLSTEIRENLSEILQENVKLTFNQQFIRFSAHVAAWVVSSGVAITCCAAVYYLAENNLQFLANHSNPGAVLLLPFVVSCINLVVPRFYSMFRLVERYEMPRHEVYTLLIRNIFLKISIIGILCYYWLNTVALNSEECWETLIGQEIYRLLLMDFVFSLADSLLGEFLRRIIGMRLITSLGLQEFDIARNVLELIYAQTLVWIGTFFCPLLPFIQMITLFIMFYVKNISLMMNFQPPSKAWRASQMMTFFIFLLFFPSFTGVLCTLAITIWRLKPSADCGPFRGLSFFIESIYRWINTLNQTPSYLWVVWIYQNLIGSVHFFFILTLIVLIITYLYWQITEGRKIMIRLLHEQIINEGKDKMFLIDKLIKLQGMEKRANPTLFTLERRDLEQWGPQRVRQHDAPRDLRFRQSFQEDNPKA
;
A
#
# COMPACT_ATOMS: atom_id res chain seq x y z
N MET A 1 43.30 27.53 7.99
CA MET A 1 43.00 28.93 8.34
C MET A 1 41.84 29.39 7.47
N LEU A 2 40.98 30.28 8.00
CA LEU A 2 39.69 30.74 7.42
C LEU A 2 38.61 29.64 7.32
N SER A 3 37.33 29.87 7.62
CA SER A 3 36.71 30.74 8.64
C SER A 3 35.33 30.15 8.97
N GLY A 4 34.79 30.39 10.16
CA GLY A 4 33.52 29.77 10.60
C GLY A 4 32.30 30.29 9.83
N GLY A 5 31.45 29.38 9.33
CA GLY A 5 30.13 29.70 8.78
C GLY A 5 29.03 29.48 9.82
N GLN A 6 28.30 30.54 10.17
CA GLN A 6 27.20 30.48 11.14
C GLN A 6 26.06 29.59 10.65
N VAL A 7 25.49 28.81 11.57
CA VAL A 7 24.24 28.09 11.35
C VAL A 7 23.09 29.06 11.63
N ASN A 8 22.44 29.55 10.57
CA ASN A 8 21.19 30.31 10.72
C ASN A 8 20.02 29.33 10.92
N GLU A 9 19.57 29.21 12.17
CA GLU A 9 18.26 28.62 12.46
C GLU A 9 17.16 29.55 11.92
N ILE A 10 16.34 29.02 11.02
CA ILE A 10 15.16 29.75 10.51
C ILE A 10 13.95 29.30 11.33
N ILE A 11 13.60 30.11 12.33
CA ILE A 11 12.29 30.05 12.98
C ILE A 11 11.26 30.51 11.96
N VAL A 12 10.28 29.65 11.64
CA VAL A 12 9.15 30.00 10.78
C VAL A 12 8.01 30.46 11.66
N GLU A 13 7.96 31.77 11.90
CA GLU A 13 6.80 32.42 12.49
C GLU A 13 5.66 32.47 11.46
N VAL A 14 4.48 31.94 11.82
CA VAL A 14 3.33 31.87 10.91
C VAL A 14 2.38 33.01 11.23
N GLU A 15 2.39 34.00 10.35
CA GLU A 15 1.56 35.20 10.42
C GLU A 15 0.05 34.85 10.45
N HIS A 16 -0.65 35.33 11.49
CA HIS A 16 -2.08 35.10 11.67
C HIS A 16 -2.93 36.15 10.94
N VAL A 17 -3.83 35.70 10.05
CA VAL A 17 -4.87 36.52 9.41
C VAL A 17 -6.02 36.77 10.41
N PRO A 18 -6.54 38.01 10.54
CA PRO A 18 -7.30 38.41 11.73
C PRO A 18 -8.76 37.92 11.78
N SER A 19 -9.22 37.66 13.00
CA SER A 19 -10.63 37.42 13.35
C SER A 19 -11.35 38.72 13.66
N GLY A 20 -12.39 39.06 12.91
CA GLY A 20 -13.21 40.25 13.14
C GLY A 20 -14.33 40.05 14.16
N ILE A 21 -14.27 40.86 15.23
CA ILE A 21 -15.39 41.51 15.94
C ILE A 21 -16.50 40.62 16.52
N GLN A 22 -16.53 40.50 17.87
CA GLN A 22 -17.76 40.76 18.65
C GLN A 22 -17.46 41.16 20.11
N SER A 23 -17.76 42.44 20.40
CA SER A 23 -18.13 43.07 21.69
C SER A 23 -17.91 42.35 23.04
N HIS A 24 -17.13 43.00 23.92
CA HIS A 24 -17.30 42.94 25.39
C HIS A 24 -18.65 43.54 25.83
N PRO A 25 -19.09 43.29 27.07
CA PRO A 25 -18.93 44.34 28.09
C PRO A 25 -18.44 43.86 29.49
N SER A 26 -17.86 44.80 30.26
CA SER A 26 -17.88 44.96 31.74
C SER A 26 -17.71 43.72 32.65
N SER A 27 -16.59 43.55 33.39
CA SER A 27 -16.40 43.98 34.81
C SER A 27 -17.38 43.35 35.81
N SER A 28 -17.01 42.80 36.99
CA SER A 28 -15.93 43.19 37.92
C SER A 28 -15.70 42.18 39.07
N GLN A 29 -14.46 42.13 39.59
CA GLN A 29 -14.07 42.00 41.02
C GLN A 29 -14.40 40.75 41.91
N ILE A 30 -13.35 40.33 42.65
CA ILE A 30 -13.29 39.87 44.08
C ILE A 30 -13.68 38.41 44.44
N VAL A 31 -12.63 37.59 44.68
CA VAL A 31 -12.24 36.84 45.93
C VAL A 31 -13.26 35.87 46.63
N PRO A 32 -12.82 34.73 47.22
CA PRO A 32 -13.65 33.52 47.36
C PRO A 32 -14.08 33.16 48.80
N GLU A 33 -15.01 32.19 48.97
CA GLU A 33 -15.12 31.41 50.23
C GLU A 33 -15.79 30.01 50.11
N LYS A 34 -15.21 29.06 50.87
CA LYS A 34 -15.76 27.92 51.65
C LYS A 34 -16.84 26.94 51.14
N THR A 35 -16.53 25.66 51.36
CA THR A 35 -17.36 24.44 51.60
C THR A 35 -18.18 24.52 52.92
N PRO A 36 -18.92 23.49 53.43
CA PRO A 36 -19.38 22.17 52.91
C PRO A 36 -20.89 21.86 53.23
N VAL A 37 -21.32 20.57 53.11
CA VAL A 37 -22.21 19.78 54.03
C VAL A 37 -23.40 19.00 53.40
N ASN A 38 -23.42 17.68 53.70
CA ASN A 38 -24.51 16.66 53.84
C ASN A 38 -25.90 16.87 53.19
N SER A 39 -26.58 15.86 52.64
CA SER A 39 -27.10 14.69 53.41
C SER A 39 -27.74 13.59 52.53
N ASN A 40 -27.57 12.31 52.91
CA ASN A 40 -28.60 11.27 53.18
C ASN A 40 -30.06 11.44 52.59
N SER A 41 -30.83 10.41 52.17
CA SER A 41 -30.70 8.94 52.35
C SER A 41 -31.93 8.11 51.82
N ILE A 42 -31.71 6.81 51.52
CA ILE A 42 -32.53 5.61 51.90
C ILE A 42 -33.82 5.16 51.14
N LEU A 43 -33.98 3.81 51.09
CA LEU A 43 -35.13 2.91 50.72
C LEU A 43 -35.65 2.93 49.27
N VAL A 44 -35.89 1.82 48.53
CA VAL A 44 -36.17 0.37 48.74
C VAL A 44 -37.62 -0.01 49.06
N SER A 45 -38.37 -0.43 48.02
CA SER A 45 -39.57 -1.28 48.05
C SER A 45 -40.07 -1.58 46.61
N SER A 46 -40.91 -2.58 46.31
CA SER A 46 -40.70 -4.06 46.34
C SER A 46 -41.99 -4.80 45.95
N ILE A 47 -41.91 -5.96 45.23
CA ILE A 47 -42.94 -7.05 45.17
C ILE A 47 -44.26 -6.67 44.42
N SER A 48 -44.99 -7.50 43.65
CA SER A 48 -44.81 -8.86 43.07
C SER A 48 -45.89 -9.20 42.00
N ASP A 49 -45.56 -10.11 41.07
CA ASP A 49 -46.32 -11.25 40.50
C ASP A 49 -47.74 -11.19 39.87
N SER A 50 -47.95 -12.20 38.99
CA SER A 50 -49.20 -12.86 38.55
C SER A 50 -50.07 -12.21 37.46
N ASP A 51 -50.71 -12.92 36.51
CA ASP A 51 -50.40 -14.24 35.85
C ASP A 51 -51.32 -14.45 34.60
N VAL A 52 -51.13 -15.57 33.87
CA VAL A 52 -52.20 -16.41 33.24
C VAL A 52 -52.92 -16.00 31.91
N THR A 53 -52.59 -16.76 30.82
CA THR A 53 -53.49 -17.32 29.75
C THR A 53 -54.22 -16.42 28.72
N ASP A 54 -54.59 -16.86 27.50
CA ASP A 54 -54.15 -17.99 26.64
C ASP A 54 -54.52 -17.78 25.14
N SER A 55 -54.11 -18.77 24.32
CA SER A 55 -54.77 -19.28 23.10
C SER A 55 -54.39 -18.74 21.72
N GLN A 56 -54.31 -19.70 20.79
CA GLN A 56 -53.87 -19.61 19.40
C GLN A 56 -55.09 -19.71 18.43
N ILE A 57 -54.86 -20.14 17.18
CA ILE A 57 -55.84 -20.67 16.19
C ILE A 57 -56.60 -19.54 15.43
N PHE A 58 -56.67 -19.47 14.08
CA PHE A 58 -56.32 -20.45 13.03
C PHE A 58 -56.04 -19.81 11.64
N SER A 59 -55.04 -20.32 10.90
CA SER A 59 -55.06 -20.55 9.43
C SER A 59 -55.27 -19.37 8.43
N ASN A 60 -54.99 -19.46 7.12
CA ASN A 60 -54.43 -20.52 6.27
C ASN A 60 -53.78 -19.92 4.99
N ARG A 61 -52.97 -20.74 4.27
CA ARG A 61 -52.79 -20.86 2.79
C ARG A 61 -53.17 -19.69 1.84
N ASN A 62 -52.49 -19.40 0.73
CA ASN A 62 -51.37 -19.99 -0.05
C ASN A 62 -50.76 -18.84 -0.88
N ASP A 63 -49.44 -18.64 -0.98
CA ASP A 63 -48.43 -19.42 -1.71
C ASP A 63 -48.50 -19.35 -3.26
N LYS A 64 -47.65 -18.50 -3.87
CA LYS A 64 -46.77 -18.88 -5.01
C LYS A 64 -45.74 -17.81 -5.43
N LYS A 65 -44.46 -18.12 -5.16
CA LYS A 65 -43.26 -18.03 -6.01
C LYS A 65 -43.12 -16.89 -7.06
N GLY A 66 -42.02 -16.13 -7.00
CA GLY A 66 -41.58 -15.25 -8.11
C GLY A 66 -40.18 -14.61 -7.95
N LYS A 67 -39.12 -15.39 -8.18
CA LYS A 67 -37.68 -15.01 -8.20
C LYS A 67 -37.37 -13.53 -8.55
N GLN A 68 -36.66 -12.82 -7.66
CA GLN A 68 -35.82 -11.70 -8.05
C GLN A 68 -34.47 -12.22 -8.57
N LEU A 69 -34.11 -11.85 -9.80
CA LEU A 69 -32.76 -11.97 -10.34
C LEU A 69 -32.33 -10.63 -10.93
N LEU A 70 -31.07 -10.28 -10.69
CA LEU A 70 -30.44 -9.07 -11.26
C LEU A 70 -30.43 -9.12 -12.78
N GLN A 71 -30.75 -8.00 -13.43
CA GLN A 71 -30.10 -7.65 -14.68
C GLN A 71 -29.89 -6.13 -14.79
N PHE A 72 -28.62 -5.72 -14.77
CA PHE A 72 -28.20 -4.40 -15.25
C PHE A 72 -28.15 -4.46 -16.79
N ALA A 73 -29.00 -3.66 -17.45
CA ALA A 73 -28.79 -3.30 -18.85
C ALA A 73 -29.42 -1.92 -19.12
N THR A 74 -28.58 -0.93 -19.42
CA THR A 74 -29.01 0.24 -20.21
C THR A 74 -29.09 -0.18 -21.67
N PRO A 75 -30.07 0.33 -22.43
CA PRO A 75 -29.66 1.39 -23.34
C PRO A 75 -30.63 2.58 -23.39
N LEU A 76 -30.07 3.74 -23.68
CA LEU A 76 -30.78 4.97 -24.00
C LEU A 76 -31.01 5.00 -25.52
N LYS A 77 -32.23 4.75 -26.00
CA LYS A 77 -32.68 5.14 -27.35
C LYS A 77 -34.21 5.22 -27.50
N GLU A 78 -34.66 6.42 -27.90
CA GLU A 78 -35.84 6.75 -28.74
C GLU A 78 -37.19 6.01 -28.58
N SER A 79 -38.18 6.71 -28.03
CA SER A 79 -39.55 6.95 -28.56
C SER A 79 -40.30 7.77 -27.50
N PHE A 80 -40.77 9.00 -27.72
CA PHE A 80 -41.77 9.48 -28.69
C PHE A 80 -43.05 8.63 -28.74
N ALA A 81 -43.99 8.99 -27.89
CA ALA A 81 -45.43 8.74 -28.06
C ALA A 81 -46.18 10.05 -27.79
N LEU A 82 -47.02 10.47 -28.73
CA LEU A 82 -47.80 11.70 -28.70
C LEU A 82 -49.09 11.55 -27.89
N THR A 83 -49.60 12.69 -27.38
CA THR A 83 -51.05 13.00 -27.19
C THR A 83 -51.87 12.11 -26.22
N LEU A 84 -53.01 12.53 -25.64
CA LEU A 84 -53.78 13.78 -25.71
C LEU A 84 -54.48 13.98 -24.34
N HIS A 85 -54.57 15.20 -23.82
CA HIS A 85 -55.88 15.75 -23.44
C HIS A 85 -55.82 17.27 -23.26
N ASN A 86 -56.78 17.95 -23.88
CA ASN A 86 -56.82 19.42 -23.95
C ASN A 86 -57.27 20.03 -22.62
N SER A 87 -56.76 21.24 -22.36
CA SER A 87 -57.60 22.33 -21.88
C SER A 87 -57.16 23.59 -22.61
N GLU A 88 -57.96 23.99 -23.60
CA GLU A 88 -57.85 25.30 -24.21
C GLU A 88 -58.39 26.34 -23.22
N ASN A 89 -57.62 27.40 -22.96
CA ASN A 89 -58.14 28.74 -23.18
C ASN A 89 -57.03 29.78 -23.26
N THR A 90 -57.24 30.75 -24.14
CA THR A 90 -56.23 31.67 -24.66
C THR A 90 -56.07 32.89 -23.74
N GLY A 91 -54.84 33.22 -23.37
CA GLY A 91 -54.51 34.43 -22.61
C GLY A 91 -53.00 34.69 -22.69
N LEU A 92 -52.61 35.84 -23.25
CA LEU A 92 -51.24 36.17 -23.61
C LEU A 92 -50.38 36.51 -22.37
N ASP A 93 -49.18 35.91 -22.23
CA ASP A 93 -47.90 36.62 -22.00
C ASP A 93 -46.71 35.72 -21.56
N THR A 94 -45.59 35.82 -22.30
CA THR A 94 -44.19 35.46 -21.95
C THR A 94 -43.84 34.08 -21.33
N PRO A 95 -43.15 33.17 -22.06
CA PRO A 95 -42.81 31.82 -21.57
C PRO A 95 -41.38 31.63 -20.98
N HIS A 96 -40.59 32.69 -20.75
CA HIS A 96 -39.14 32.52 -20.50
C HIS A 96 -38.68 32.38 -19.03
N THR A 97 -39.51 32.63 -18.02
CA THR A 97 -39.10 32.62 -16.59
C THR A 97 -39.43 31.32 -15.83
N SER A 98 -40.29 30.45 -16.37
CA SER A 98 -40.73 29.22 -15.70
C SER A 98 -39.70 28.09 -15.78
N HIS A 99 -38.97 27.99 -16.89
CA HIS A 99 -38.13 26.83 -17.19
C HIS A 99 -36.84 26.77 -16.34
N GLU A 100 -36.23 27.91 -16.01
CA GLU A 100 -35.07 27.96 -15.10
C GLU A 100 -35.42 27.52 -13.68
N ASN A 101 -36.59 27.90 -13.18
CA ASN A 101 -37.02 27.60 -11.81
C ASN A 101 -37.21 26.09 -11.60
N ILE A 102 -37.80 25.40 -12.58
CA ILE A 102 -37.99 23.94 -12.57
C ILE A 102 -36.63 23.21 -12.57
N GLN A 103 -35.67 23.70 -13.36
CA GLN A 103 -34.34 23.09 -13.46
C GLN A 103 -33.49 23.33 -12.20
N GLY A 104 -33.64 24.50 -11.56
CA GLY A 104 -33.08 24.81 -10.25
C GLY A 104 -33.63 23.91 -9.12
N GLN A 105 -34.94 23.67 -9.10
CA GLN A 105 -35.58 22.78 -8.12
C GLN A 105 -35.12 21.32 -8.26
N LYS A 106 -35.09 20.79 -9.49
CA LYS A 106 -34.57 19.42 -9.76
C LYS A 106 -33.10 19.28 -9.33
N LEU A 107 -32.28 20.32 -9.53
CA LEU A 107 -30.90 20.34 -9.04
C LEU A 107 -30.85 20.28 -7.50
N ILE A 108 -31.63 21.10 -6.80
CA ILE A 108 -31.71 21.12 -5.33
C ILE A 108 -32.15 19.76 -4.79
N GLU A 109 -33.16 19.13 -5.38
CA GLU A 109 -33.63 17.80 -4.98
C GLU A 109 -32.54 16.72 -5.15
N SER A 110 -31.83 16.74 -6.29
CA SER A 110 -30.68 15.85 -6.52
C SER A 110 -29.54 16.08 -5.51
N LEU A 111 -29.32 17.32 -5.05
CA LEU A 111 -28.30 17.65 -4.05
C LEU A 111 -28.71 17.31 -2.62
N ILE A 112 -30.01 17.21 -2.31
CA ILE A 112 -30.52 16.81 -0.99
C ILE A 112 -30.33 15.30 -0.76
N THR A 113 -30.50 14.48 -1.80
CA THR A 113 -30.32 13.02 -1.74
C THR A 113 -28.85 12.59 -1.64
N MET A 114 -27.90 13.47 -1.99
CA MET A 114 -26.46 13.20 -1.94
C MET A 114 -25.84 13.23 -0.53
N THR A 115 -24.76 12.44 -0.37
CA THR A 115 -23.87 12.47 0.80
C THR A 115 -23.13 13.81 0.91
N SER A 116 -22.84 14.27 2.14
CA SER A 116 -22.25 15.60 2.40
C SER A 116 -20.97 15.89 1.60
N ARG A 117 -20.05 14.92 1.49
CA ARG A 117 -18.79 15.05 0.72
C ARG A 117 -19.04 15.20 -0.77
N ASP A 118 -19.95 14.42 -1.33
CA ASP A 118 -20.20 14.37 -2.78
C ASP A 118 -21.04 15.57 -3.22
N ARG A 119 -21.99 16.00 -2.38
CA ARG A 119 -22.70 17.28 -2.51
C ARG A 119 -21.75 18.48 -2.53
N ILE A 120 -20.75 18.53 -1.64
CA ILE A 120 -19.73 19.59 -1.63
C ILE A 120 -18.89 19.56 -2.91
N LYS A 121 -18.52 18.38 -3.42
CA LYS A 121 -17.81 18.25 -4.71
C LYS A 121 -18.69 18.68 -5.89
N ALA A 122 -19.96 18.27 -5.94
CA ALA A 122 -20.90 18.63 -6.99
C ALA A 122 -21.08 20.14 -7.08
N ILE A 123 -21.39 20.81 -5.95
CA ILE A 123 -21.51 22.28 -5.88
C ILE A 123 -20.20 22.97 -6.28
N ARG A 124 -19.04 22.43 -5.89
CA ARG A 124 -17.74 23.01 -6.26
C ARG A 124 -17.45 22.91 -7.76
N ASN A 125 -17.75 21.75 -8.35
CA ASN A 125 -17.47 21.41 -9.75
C ASN A 125 -18.48 22.04 -10.73
N GLN A 126 -19.58 22.61 -10.25
CA GLN A 126 -20.57 23.28 -11.09
C GLN A 126 -19.99 24.59 -11.71
N PRO A 127 -20.23 24.90 -13.00
CA PRO A 127 -19.75 26.13 -13.64
C PRO A 127 -20.66 27.33 -13.27
N ARG A 128 -20.56 27.79 -12.02
CA ARG A 128 -21.31 28.92 -11.45
C ARG A 128 -20.41 29.79 -10.58
N THR A 129 -20.82 31.04 -10.34
CA THR A 129 -20.06 31.98 -9.50
C THR A 129 -19.93 31.48 -8.06
N MET A 130 -18.93 31.97 -7.33
CA MET A 130 -18.71 31.57 -5.93
C MET A 130 -19.83 32.00 -4.99
N GLU A 131 -20.55 33.07 -5.33
CA GLU A 131 -21.68 33.56 -4.57
C GLU A 131 -22.93 32.70 -4.77
N GLU A 132 -23.27 32.36 -6.03
CA GLU A 132 -24.32 31.37 -6.33
C GLU A 132 -24.05 30.03 -5.63
N LYS A 133 -22.80 29.56 -5.62
CA LYS A 133 -22.40 28.32 -4.91
C LYS A 133 -22.60 28.41 -3.39
N ARG A 134 -22.41 29.59 -2.80
CA ARG A 134 -22.70 29.84 -1.37
C ARG A 134 -24.21 29.86 -1.12
N ASN A 135 -24.99 30.50 -1.98
CA ASN A 135 -26.45 30.61 -1.84
C ASN A 135 -27.16 29.27 -2.09
N LEU A 136 -26.74 28.50 -3.10
CA LEU A 136 -27.20 27.13 -3.35
C LEU A 136 -26.93 26.21 -2.16
N ARG A 137 -25.74 26.32 -1.54
CA ARG A 137 -25.41 25.59 -0.30
C ARG A 137 -26.35 25.96 0.84
N LYS A 138 -26.53 27.26 1.13
CA LYS A 138 -27.45 27.74 2.18
C LYS A 138 -28.88 27.21 1.97
N MET A 139 -29.36 27.21 0.72
CA MET A 139 -30.71 26.75 0.37
C MET A 139 -30.88 25.23 0.58
N VAL A 140 -29.93 24.43 0.10
CA VAL A 140 -29.94 22.97 0.27
C VAL A 140 -29.80 22.55 1.74
N ASP A 141 -28.99 23.25 2.53
CA ASP A 141 -28.85 22.98 3.97
C ASP A 141 -30.10 23.42 4.77
N LYS A 142 -30.76 24.53 4.39
CA LYS A 142 -32.05 24.96 4.98
C LYS A 142 -33.14 23.91 4.76
N GLU A 143 -33.32 23.41 3.54
CA GLU A 143 -34.33 22.37 3.25
C GLU A 143 -33.99 21.02 3.89
N LYS A 144 -32.71 20.64 3.93
CA LYS A 144 -32.30 19.43 4.66
C LYS A 144 -32.59 19.52 6.16
N SER A 145 -32.47 20.71 6.78
CA SER A 145 -32.79 20.91 8.20
C SER A 145 -34.28 20.75 8.53
N LYS A 146 -35.17 21.01 7.55
CA LYS A 146 -36.62 20.74 7.66
C LYS A 146 -36.90 19.24 7.50
N LYS A 147 -36.35 18.61 6.46
CA LYS A 147 -36.56 17.18 6.16
C LYS A 147 -35.97 16.28 7.26
N SER A 148 -34.84 16.68 7.86
CA SER A 148 -34.23 15.96 8.99
C SER A 148 -35.05 16.04 10.28
N ARG A 149 -35.90 17.05 10.46
CA ARG A 149 -36.79 17.16 11.63
C ARG A 149 -37.96 16.19 11.56
N ARG A 150 -38.54 15.96 10.36
CA ARG A 150 -39.60 14.95 10.15
C ARG A 150 -39.13 13.49 10.18
N ILE A 151 -37.83 13.23 9.93
CA ILE A 151 -37.28 11.86 9.90
C ILE A 151 -36.81 11.40 11.29
N LEU A 152 -36.70 12.31 12.25
CA LEU A 152 -36.17 12.02 13.59
C LEU A 152 -37.11 11.15 14.45
N GLU A 153 -38.42 11.15 14.16
CA GLU A 153 -39.44 10.45 14.96
C GLU A 153 -39.61 8.97 14.60
N LEU A 154 -38.99 8.47 13.52
CA LEU A 154 -39.31 7.15 12.99
C LEU A 154 -38.09 6.41 12.43
N ASN A 155 -37.19 5.90 13.30
CA ASN A 155 -36.35 4.70 13.07
C ASN A 155 -35.31 4.39 14.20
N CYS A 156 -35.75 3.87 15.36
CA CYS A 156 -34.82 3.47 16.43
C CYS A 156 -33.79 2.39 15.97
N CYS A 157 -34.24 1.38 15.22
CA CYS A 157 -33.36 0.29 14.77
C CYS A 157 -32.31 0.74 13.71
N ALA A 158 -32.72 1.57 12.73
CA ALA A 158 -31.76 2.14 11.79
C ALA A 158 -30.83 3.17 12.46
N GLN A 159 -31.26 3.81 13.56
CA GLN A 159 -30.41 4.69 14.36
C GLN A 159 -29.34 3.92 15.12
N CYS A 160 -29.61 2.68 15.58
CA CYS A 160 -28.60 1.78 16.13
C CYS A 160 -27.55 1.37 15.08
N LEU A 161 -27.97 0.88 13.91
CA LEU A 161 -27.04 0.53 12.81
C LEU A 161 -26.24 1.76 12.31
N ASN A 162 -26.86 2.93 12.27
CA ASN A 162 -26.15 4.18 11.98
C ASN A 162 -25.21 4.60 13.11
N SER A 163 -25.53 4.35 14.38
CA SER A 163 -24.64 4.64 15.51
C SER A 163 -23.39 3.75 15.49
N ILE A 164 -23.52 2.46 15.17
CA ILE A 164 -22.40 1.52 14.98
C ILE A 164 -21.58 1.93 13.75
N SER A 165 -22.23 2.27 12.63
CA SER A 165 -21.57 2.80 11.43
C SER A 165 -20.83 4.12 11.70
N LEU A 166 -21.39 5.00 12.54
CA LEU A 166 -20.76 6.25 12.99
C LEU A 166 -19.61 5.99 13.96
N ALA A 167 -19.74 5.04 14.90
CA ALA A 167 -18.68 4.64 15.82
C ALA A 167 -17.50 4.03 15.04
N TYR A 168 -17.76 3.11 14.12
CA TYR A 168 -16.74 2.56 13.21
C TYR A 168 -16.11 3.65 12.33
N ARG A 169 -16.90 4.59 11.79
CA ARG A 169 -16.36 5.75 11.04
C ARG A 169 -15.53 6.70 11.92
N ARG A 170 -15.93 6.94 13.17
CA ARG A 170 -15.16 7.74 14.14
C ARG A 170 -13.86 7.03 14.49
N PHE A 171 -13.91 5.76 14.90
CA PHE A 171 -12.73 4.93 15.15
C PHE A 171 -11.79 4.91 13.93
N LYS A 172 -12.33 4.69 12.72
CA LYS A 172 -11.54 4.73 11.48
C LYS A 172 -10.95 6.12 11.19
N ASN A 173 -11.66 7.20 11.46
CA ASN A 173 -11.13 8.56 11.29
C ASN A 173 -10.05 8.84 12.33
N ASN A 174 -10.29 8.58 13.61
CA ASN A 174 -9.34 8.76 14.71
C ASN A 174 -8.08 7.90 14.51
N LEU A 175 -8.24 6.63 14.12
CA LEU A 175 -7.13 5.74 13.78
C LEU A 175 -6.41 6.22 12.51
N SER A 176 -7.14 6.74 11.51
CA SER A 176 -6.51 7.37 10.34
C SER A 176 -5.78 8.67 10.71
N GLU A 177 -6.27 9.45 11.67
CA GLU A 177 -5.65 10.70 12.13
C GLU A 177 -4.43 10.40 12.97
N LEU A 178 -4.46 9.40 13.85
CA LEU A 178 -3.27 8.85 14.53
C LEU A 178 -2.25 8.32 13.51
N LEU A 179 -2.65 7.46 12.56
CA LEU A 179 -1.77 6.91 11.52
C LEU A 179 -1.26 7.94 10.49
N ASN A 180 -1.93 9.09 10.37
CA ASN A 180 -1.51 10.24 9.58
C ASN A 180 -0.62 11.20 10.39
N SER A 181 -0.89 11.37 11.69
CA SER A 181 -0.05 12.09 12.65
C SER A 181 1.31 11.39 12.83
N ILE A 182 1.31 10.04 12.78
CA ILE A 182 2.44 9.14 12.52
C ILE A 182 2.89 9.30 11.04
N SER A 183 3.16 10.55 10.67
CA SER A 183 3.73 11.04 9.41
C SER A 183 5.23 10.77 9.33
N LEU A 184 5.68 9.67 9.96
CA LEU A 184 7.08 9.26 10.05
C LEU A 184 7.81 9.48 8.73
N TRP A 185 8.86 10.30 8.83
CA TRP A 185 9.82 10.59 7.77
C TRP A 185 9.27 11.23 6.49
N GLN A 186 8.08 11.87 6.49
CA GLN A 186 7.57 12.59 5.29
C GLN A 186 8.57 13.61 4.73
N LYS A 187 9.29 14.35 5.59
CA LYS A 187 10.35 15.29 5.17
C LYS A 187 11.52 14.52 4.53
N THR A 188 12.05 13.49 5.20
CA THR A 188 13.16 12.66 4.72
C THR A 188 12.85 11.97 3.39
N LEU A 189 11.65 11.39 3.24
CA LEU A 189 11.18 10.76 2.00
C LEU A 189 11.13 11.76 0.83
N LYS A 190 10.67 13.00 1.06
CA LYS A 190 10.73 14.06 0.04
C LYS A 190 12.16 14.40 -0.37
N VAL A 191 13.10 14.46 0.59
CA VAL A 191 14.53 14.73 0.31
C VAL A 191 15.18 13.57 -0.45
N ILE A 192 14.92 12.33 -0.06
CA ILE A 192 15.38 11.12 -0.78
C ILE A 192 14.85 11.12 -2.22
N GLY A 193 13.54 11.30 -2.39
CA GLY A 193 12.90 11.34 -3.70
C GLY A 193 13.39 12.48 -4.60
N GLY A 194 13.79 13.61 -4.01
CA GLY A 194 14.42 14.71 -4.73
C GLY A 194 15.88 14.47 -5.12
N LYS A 195 16.69 13.84 -4.26
CA LYS A 195 18.12 13.63 -4.53
C LYS A 195 18.42 12.38 -5.36
N PHE A 196 17.73 11.27 -5.08
CA PHE A 196 18.00 9.94 -5.64
C PHE A 196 16.89 9.44 -6.58
N GLY A 197 15.86 10.26 -6.79
CA GLY A 197 14.74 9.94 -7.67
C GLY A 197 13.68 9.04 -7.03
N THR A 198 12.64 8.79 -7.82
CA THR A 198 11.43 8.08 -7.37
C THR A 198 11.66 6.59 -7.13
N SER A 199 12.67 5.98 -7.74
CA SER A 199 12.95 4.54 -7.65
C SER A 199 13.47 4.15 -6.27
N VAL A 200 14.44 4.90 -5.74
CA VAL A 200 14.94 4.75 -4.37
C VAL A 200 13.86 5.10 -3.34
N LEU A 201 13.03 6.10 -3.62
CA LEU A 201 11.86 6.42 -2.79
C LEU A 201 10.87 5.24 -2.67
N SER A 202 10.71 4.40 -3.70
CA SER A 202 9.87 3.19 -3.61
C SER A 202 10.37 2.19 -2.56
N TYR A 203 11.69 2.05 -2.34
CA TYR A 203 12.24 1.22 -1.25
C TYR A 203 11.80 1.74 0.12
N PHE A 204 12.02 3.02 0.42
CA PHE A 204 11.66 3.58 1.73
C PHE A 204 10.14 3.64 1.96
N ASN A 205 9.35 3.78 0.89
CA ASN A 205 7.89 3.64 0.97
C ASN A 205 7.46 2.20 1.27
N PHE A 206 8.13 1.19 0.70
CA PHE A 206 7.90 -0.22 0.99
C PHE A 206 8.30 -0.57 2.43
N LEU A 207 9.49 -0.13 2.87
CA LEU A 207 9.97 -0.25 4.25
C LEU A 207 8.99 0.37 5.26
N ARG A 208 8.50 1.59 4.97
CA ARG A 208 7.49 2.27 5.80
C ARG A 208 6.13 1.56 5.79
N TRP A 209 5.74 0.93 4.69
CA TRP A 209 4.53 0.11 4.60
C TRP A 209 4.66 -1.16 5.45
N LEU A 210 5.80 -1.86 5.38
CA LEU A 210 6.12 -3.00 6.24
C LEU A 210 6.16 -2.61 7.73
N LEU A 211 6.73 -1.46 8.08
CA LEU A 211 6.73 -0.98 9.47
C LEU A 211 5.30 -0.77 10.00
N LYS A 212 4.43 -0.08 9.25
CA LYS A 212 3.02 0.11 9.62
C LYS A 212 2.27 -1.22 9.77
N PHE A 213 2.61 -2.18 8.94
CA PHE A 213 2.03 -3.51 8.96
C PHE A 213 2.49 -4.33 10.19
N ASN A 214 3.77 -4.33 10.53
CA ASN A 214 4.27 -5.01 11.74
C ASN A 214 3.77 -4.35 13.03
N ILE A 215 3.62 -3.02 13.06
CA ILE A 215 2.93 -2.30 14.15
C ILE A 215 1.50 -2.82 14.33
N PHE A 216 0.74 -3.00 13.25
CA PHE A 216 -0.61 -3.57 13.32
C PHE A 216 -0.59 -5.02 13.83
N SER A 217 0.30 -5.87 13.30
CA SER A 217 0.43 -7.27 13.72
C SER A 217 0.83 -7.39 15.20
N PHE A 218 1.74 -6.53 15.67
CA PHE A 218 2.12 -6.43 17.08
C PHE A 218 0.94 -5.99 17.94
N ILE A 219 0.19 -4.95 17.58
CA ILE A 219 -0.98 -4.51 18.38
C ILE A 219 -1.99 -5.65 18.54
N VAL A 220 -2.27 -6.42 17.48
CA VAL A 220 -3.23 -7.53 17.55
C VAL A 220 -2.70 -8.69 18.41
N THR A 221 -1.48 -9.17 18.16
CA THR A 221 -0.86 -10.25 18.97
C THR A 221 -0.67 -9.83 20.43
N PHE A 222 -0.25 -8.60 20.68
CA PHE A 222 -0.11 -8.05 22.03
C PHE A 222 -1.44 -7.99 22.76
N SER A 223 -2.49 -7.47 22.12
CA SER A 223 -3.80 -7.27 22.77
C SER A 223 -4.51 -8.59 23.12
N PHE A 224 -4.46 -9.59 22.24
CA PHE A 224 -5.24 -10.82 22.42
C PHE A 224 -4.44 -12.03 22.91
N ILE A 225 -3.12 -12.07 22.74
CA ILE A 225 -2.29 -13.20 23.19
C ILE A 225 -1.42 -12.79 24.38
N ILE A 226 -0.67 -11.68 24.27
CA ILE A 226 0.34 -11.32 25.27
C ILE A 226 -0.31 -10.74 26.55
N ILE A 227 -1.24 -9.78 26.44
CA ILE A 227 -1.89 -9.17 27.63
C ILE A 227 -2.57 -10.23 28.53
N PRO A 228 -3.40 -11.17 28.03
CA PRO A 228 -4.00 -12.18 28.89
C PRO A 228 -2.98 -13.13 29.53
N GLN A 229 -1.88 -13.45 28.84
CA GLN A 229 -0.81 -14.27 29.44
C GLN A 229 -0.05 -13.53 30.55
N LEU A 230 0.15 -12.21 30.42
CA LEU A 230 0.84 -11.41 31.43
C LEU A 230 0.11 -11.31 32.77
N THR A 231 -1.22 -11.51 32.81
CA THR A 231 -1.98 -11.50 34.08
C THR A 231 -1.82 -12.77 34.90
N VAL A 232 -1.31 -13.85 34.30
CA VAL A 232 -1.10 -15.18 34.94
C VAL A 232 0.40 -15.54 34.96
N MET A 233 1.27 -14.55 34.80
CA MET A 233 2.72 -14.74 34.67
C MET A 233 3.37 -15.19 35.99
N GLU A 234 3.96 -16.38 35.98
CA GLU A 234 4.88 -16.84 37.02
C GLU A 234 6.20 -16.04 36.98
N LYS A 235 6.88 -15.94 38.14
CA LYS A 235 8.15 -15.21 38.24
C LYS A 235 9.28 -16.02 37.61
N ASN A 236 9.99 -15.42 36.66
CA ASN A 236 11.18 -16.05 36.10
C ASN A 236 12.34 -16.01 37.13
N HIS A 237 12.97 -17.15 37.37
CA HIS A 237 14.04 -17.32 38.37
C HIS A 237 15.46 -17.25 37.76
N LEU A 238 15.57 -17.15 36.43
CA LEU A 238 16.85 -17.09 35.71
C LEU A 238 17.46 -15.67 35.78
N GLN A 239 18.79 -15.59 35.85
CA GLN A 239 19.52 -14.31 35.85
C GLN A 239 19.88 -13.89 34.43
N PHE A 240 19.63 -12.61 34.09
CA PHE A 240 19.95 -12.06 32.78
C PHE A 240 21.44 -11.69 32.66
N THR A 241 22.13 -12.30 31.69
CA THR A 241 23.57 -12.13 31.45
C THR A 241 23.91 -11.36 30.17
N GLY A 242 22.90 -11.00 29.36
CA GLY A 242 23.05 -10.22 28.14
C GLY A 242 23.40 -11.03 26.89
N LEU A 243 24.20 -12.09 26.99
CA LEU A 243 24.50 -13.00 25.87
C LEU A 243 23.23 -13.67 25.31
N GLU A 244 22.24 -13.85 26.19
CA GLU A 244 20.89 -14.37 25.90
C GLU A 244 20.14 -13.54 24.85
N PHE A 245 20.49 -12.26 24.64
CA PHE A 245 19.93 -11.46 23.55
C PHE A 245 20.39 -11.94 22.16
N LEU A 246 21.58 -12.53 22.05
CA LEU A 246 22.02 -13.15 20.79
C LEU A 246 21.50 -14.59 20.68
N THR A 247 21.55 -15.35 21.78
CA THR A 247 21.20 -16.78 21.75
C THR A 247 19.70 -17.06 21.87
N GLY A 248 18.87 -16.12 22.32
CA GLY A 248 17.42 -16.33 22.52
C GLY A 248 17.05 -17.45 23.50
N ALA A 249 18.02 -17.97 24.26
CA ALA A 249 17.85 -19.06 25.21
C ALA A 249 18.12 -18.57 26.64
N GLY A 250 17.85 -19.41 27.64
CA GLY A 250 18.00 -19.03 29.04
C GLY A 250 16.81 -18.18 29.50
N TYR A 251 17.07 -16.96 29.98
CA TYR A 251 16.04 -16.06 30.49
C TYR A 251 14.82 -15.94 29.56
N PHE A 252 15.04 -15.77 28.24
CA PHE A 252 13.95 -15.60 27.27
C PHE A 252 13.07 -16.84 27.07
N THR A 253 13.59 -18.05 27.32
CA THR A 253 12.83 -19.31 27.16
C THR A 253 11.57 -19.31 28.04
N ASN A 254 11.67 -18.80 29.27
CA ASN A 254 10.57 -18.69 30.23
C ASN A 254 9.89 -17.31 30.16
N THR A 255 9.54 -16.84 28.96
CA THR A 255 8.82 -15.57 28.77
C THR A 255 7.76 -15.66 27.66
N VAL A 256 6.86 -14.68 27.64
CA VAL A 256 5.86 -14.44 26.58
C VAL A 256 6.44 -14.26 25.17
N MET A 257 7.76 -14.33 25.00
CA MET A 257 8.39 -14.37 23.69
C MET A 257 8.05 -15.66 22.93
N TYR A 258 8.03 -16.83 23.60
CA TYR A 258 7.92 -18.13 22.95
C TYR A 258 6.63 -18.89 23.27
N TYR A 259 6.22 -19.74 22.32
CA TYR A 259 5.02 -20.58 22.38
C TYR A 259 4.88 -21.40 23.67
N GLY A 260 5.96 -22.02 24.16
CA GLY A 260 5.92 -22.94 25.30
C GLY A 260 5.46 -22.31 26.62
N PHE A 261 5.62 -20.98 26.77
CA PHE A 261 5.25 -20.24 27.98
C PHE A 261 3.73 -20.07 28.17
N TYR A 262 2.94 -20.20 27.09
CA TYR A 262 1.51 -19.89 27.11
C TYR A 262 0.67 -21.01 27.73
N THR A 263 -0.27 -20.65 28.61
CA THR A 263 -1.07 -21.63 29.37
C THR A 263 -2.18 -22.29 28.54
N ASN A 264 -2.49 -23.55 28.82
CA ASN A 264 -3.64 -24.27 28.25
C ASN A 264 -4.98 -23.88 28.93
N SER A 265 -4.96 -23.64 30.24
CA SER A 265 -6.14 -23.35 31.07
C SER A 265 -6.93 -22.14 30.60
N THR A 266 -8.25 -22.18 30.76
CA THR A 266 -9.09 -20.99 30.63
C THR A 266 -8.78 -20.03 31.77
N ILE A 267 -8.31 -18.83 31.44
CA ILE A 267 -8.03 -17.80 32.43
C ILE A 267 -9.38 -17.27 32.92
N GLN A 268 -9.65 -17.44 34.21
CA GLN A 268 -10.80 -16.86 34.90
C GLN A 268 -10.25 -15.88 35.93
N HIS A 269 -10.88 -14.71 36.05
CA HIS A 269 -10.54 -13.74 37.07
C HIS A 269 -11.62 -13.79 38.15
N ASP A 270 -11.23 -13.91 39.43
CA ASP A 270 -12.13 -14.27 40.53
C ASP A 270 -13.35 -13.34 40.73
N ASN A 271 -13.33 -12.13 40.15
CA ASN A 271 -14.42 -11.16 40.21
C ASN A 271 -15.18 -10.95 38.89
N SER A 272 -14.84 -11.67 37.81
CA SER A 272 -15.53 -11.56 36.52
C SER A 272 -15.78 -12.94 35.90
N GLY A 273 -17.05 -13.33 35.78
CA GLY A 273 -17.47 -14.62 35.18
C GLY A 273 -17.18 -14.79 33.68
N ALA A 274 -16.31 -13.97 33.10
CA ALA A 274 -15.80 -14.10 31.74
C ALA A 274 -14.59 -15.05 31.74
N SER A 275 -14.74 -16.24 31.16
CA SER A 275 -13.62 -17.16 30.94
C SER A 275 -12.91 -16.86 29.62
N TYR A 276 -11.59 -16.71 29.69
CA TYR A 276 -10.74 -16.46 28.52
C TYR A 276 -10.01 -17.74 28.11
N ASN A 277 -10.46 -18.38 27.02
CA ASN A 277 -9.84 -19.59 26.51
C ASN A 277 -8.59 -19.26 25.67
N MET A 278 -7.40 -19.51 26.22
CA MET A 278 -6.12 -19.20 25.58
C MET A 278 -5.89 -20.00 24.29
N GLN A 279 -6.31 -21.28 24.22
CA GLN A 279 -6.20 -22.09 23.00
C GLN A 279 -6.92 -21.45 21.81
N LEU A 280 -8.18 -21.08 22.01
CA LEU A 280 -8.99 -20.46 20.96
C LEU A 280 -8.50 -19.05 20.64
N ALA A 281 -8.14 -18.27 21.66
CA ALA A 281 -7.54 -16.95 21.47
C ALA A 281 -6.29 -17.00 20.59
N TYR A 282 -5.39 -17.95 20.83
CA TYR A 282 -4.14 -18.10 20.08
C TYR A 282 -4.39 -18.34 18.58
N ILE A 283 -5.17 -19.38 18.25
CA ILE A 283 -5.47 -19.75 16.85
C ILE A 283 -6.32 -18.67 16.16
N PHE A 284 -7.37 -18.14 16.79
CA PHE A 284 -8.20 -17.11 16.15
C PHE A 284 -7.48 -15.77 15.98
N THR A 285 -6.58 -15.40 16.90
CA THR A 285 -5.77 -14.18 16.76
C THR A 285 -4.77 -14.31 15.61
N ILE A 286 -4.04 -15.42 15.52
CA ILE A 286 -3.05 -15.64 14.44
C ILE A 286 -3.75 -15.83 13.09
N GLY A 287 -4.81 -16.64 13.04
CA GLY A 287 -5.64 -16.80 11.84
C GLY A 287 -6.27 -15.48 11.40
N GLY A 288 -6.79 -14.70 12.34
CA GLY A 288 -7.32 -13.35 12.10
C GLY A 288 -6.25 -12.39 11.59
N CYS A 289 -5.04 -12.42 12.15
CA CYS A 289 -3.88 -11.69 11.62
C CYS A 289 -3.64 -12.09 10.16
N LEU A 290 -3.45 -13.37 9.85
CA LEU A 290 -3.19 -13.86 8.49
C LEU A 290 -4.30 -13.45 7.50
N VAL A 291 -5.58 -13.53 7.88
CA VAL A 291 -6.70 -13.09 7.03
C VAL A 291 -6.65 -11.57 6.77
N VAL A 292 -6.38 -10.75 7.79
CA VAL A 292 -6.20 -9.31 7.60
C VAL A 292 -4.95 -9.02 6.75
N CYS A 293 -3.88 -9.81 6.90
CA CYS A 293 -2.68 -9.71 6.07
C CYS A 293 -2.98 -9.99 4.60
N PHE A 294 -3.71 -11.07 4.30
CA PHE A 294 -4.17 -11.42 2.95
C PHE A 294 -4.95 -10.27 2.31
N PHE A 295 -5.99 -9.75 2.98
CA PHE A 295 -6.80 -8.66 2.45
C PHE A 295 -6.02 -7.34 2.33
N SER A 296 -5.11 -7.06 3.27
CA SER A 296 -4.25 -5.87 3.23
C SER A 296 -3.27 -5.91 2.04
N LEU A 297 -2.64 -7.07 1.80
CA LEU A 297 -1.78 -7.32 0.64
C LEU A 297 -2.57 -7.22 -0.67
N LEU A 298 -3.71 -7.90 -0.77
CA LEU A 298 -4.57 -7.91 -1.97
C LEU A 298 -5.09 -6.51 -2.30
N PHE A 299 -5.58 -5.76 -1.31
CA PHE A 299 -6.02 -4.37 -1.49
C PHE A 299 -4.85 -3.46 -1.89
N SER A 300 -3.68 -3.63 -1.27
CA SER A 300 -2.48 -2.86 -1.62
C SER A 300 -2.07 -3.16 -3.07
N MET A 301 -1.95 -4.43 -3.44
CA MET A 301 -1.63 -4.87 -4.80
C MET A 301 -2.60 -4.28 -5.82
N ALA A 302 -3.92 -4.42 -5.61
CA ALA A 302 -4.93 -3.86 -6.49
C ALA A 302 -4.84 -2.33 -6.61
N ARG A 303 -4.59 -1.63 -5.50
CA ARG A 303 -4.42 -0.16 -5.48
C ARG A 303 -3.19 0.29 -6.26
N TYR A 304 -2.03 -0.33 -6.04
CA TYR A 304 -0.80 0.03 -6.74
C TYR A 304 -0.87 -0.38 -8.21
N PHE A 305 -1.35 -1.59 -8.54
CA PHE A 305 -1.56 -2.02 -9.92
C PHE A 305 -2.48 -1.06 -10.68
N ARG A 306 -3.64 -0.69 -10.11
CA ARG A 306 -4.55 0.28 -10.72
C ARG A 306 -3.88 1.63 -10.97
N ASN A 307 -3.16 2.17 -9.98
CA ASN A 307 -2.47 3.46 -10.13
C ASN A 307 -1.33 3.41 -11.17
N ASN A 308 -0.72 2.25 -11.39
CA ASN A 308 0.39 2.06 -12.32
C ASN A 308 -0.05 1.73 -13.75
N PHE A 309 -1.13 0.97 -13.90
CA PHE A 309 -1.68 0.55 -15.20
C PHE A 309 -2.47 1.67 -15.89
N ILE A 310 -3.11 2.57 -15.14
CA ILE A 310 -3.79 3.78 -15.69
C ILE A 310 -2.77 4.89 -15.98
N ASN A 311 -1.64 4.54 -16.61
CA ASN A 311 -0.70 5.50 -17.17
C ASN A 311 -0.85 5.49 -18.71
N PRO A 312 -1.61 6.42 -19.32
CA PRO A 312 -1.82 6.49 -20.78
C PRO A 312 -0.53 6.78 -21.58
N HIS A 313 0.60 6.99 -20.91
CA HIS A 313 1.92 7.23 -21.50
C HIS A 313 2.46 6.10 -22.41
N ILE A 314 1.90 4.90 -22.40
CA ILE A 314 2.36 3.80 -23.27
C ILE A 314 2.03 4.07 -24.75
N TYR A 315 1.03 4.91 -25.06
CA TYR A 315 0.57 5.15 -26.43
C TYR A 315 0.95 6.52 -27.03
N SER A 316 1.38 7.50 -26.22
CA SER A 316 1.88 8.78 -26.75
C SER A 316 3.40 8.76 -26.90
N ARG A 317 3.92 8.68 -28.13
CA ARG A 317 5.36 8.89 -28.43
C ARG A 317 5.81 10.24 -27.83
N GLY A 318 6.60 10.19 -26.76
CA GLY A 318 6.46 11.09 -25.61
C GLY A 318 7.12 12.47 -25.66
N ILE A 319 7.54 12.97 -26.83
CA ILE A 319 8.36 14.20 -26.89
C ILE A 319 7.52 15.47 -26.60
N ALA A 320 6.38 15.63 -27.26
CA ALA A 320 5.55 16.84 -27.08
C ALA A 320 5.07 17.02 -25.63
N LYS A 321 4.66 15.94 -24.97
CA LYS A 321 4.20 15.99 -23.57
C LYS A 321 5.33 16.38 -22.60
N LEU A 322 6.57 15.93 -22.85
CA LEU A 322 7.73 16.33 -22.05
C LEU A 322 7.98 17.84 -22.12
N ILE A 323 7.87 18.43 -23.32
CA ILE A 323 8.01 19.89 -23.53
C ILE A 323 6.89 20.66 -22.81
N PHE A 324 5.64 20.18 -22.85
CA PHE A 324 4.50 20.83 -22.21
C PHE A 324 4.27 20.44 -20.72
N CYS A 325 5.17 19.69 -20.08
CA CYS A 325 5.02 19.27 -18.67
C CYS A 325 5.63 20.26 -17.65
N TRP A 326 6.01 21.46 -18.09
CA TRP A 326 6.54 22.50 -17.22
C TRP A 326 5.41 23.19 -16.45
N ASP A 327 5.58 23.29 -15.12
CA ASP A 327 4.65 24.00 -14.24
C ASP A 327 5.25 25.36 -13.90
N PHE A 328 4.70 26.40 -14.53
CA PHE A 328 5.15 27.79 -14.36
C PHE A 328 4.78 28.38 -12.99
N THR A 329 4.01 27.69 -12.15
CA THR A 329 3.68 28.14 -10.79
C THR A 329 4.76 27.84 -9.76
N VAL A 330 5.79 27.05 -10.12
CA VAL A 330 6.90 26.69 -9.22
C VAL A 330 7.93 27.82 -9.16
N THR A 331 7.84 28.68 -8.15
CA THR A 331 8.73 29.83 -7.95
C THR A 331 10.01 29.52 -7.16
N HIS A 332 10.03 28.43 -6.37
CA HIS A 332 11.14 28.14 -5.46
C HIS A 332 12.36 27.58 -6.20
N GLU A 333 13.51 28.26 -6.13
CA GLU A 333 14.69 27.96 -6.95
C GLU A 333 15.17 26.50 -6.84
N SER A 334 15.20 25.93 -5.63
CA SER A 334 15.59 24.52 -5.42
C SER A 334 14.59 23.52 -6.02
N ALA A 335 13.30 23.88 -6.09
CA ALA A 335 12.25 23.07 -6.71
C ALA A 335 12.32 23.15 -8.25
N VAL A 336 12.66 24.33 -8.79
CA VAL A 336 12.96 24.52 -10.22
C VAL A 336 14.18 23.70 -10.64
N LYS A 337 15.30 23.81 -9.92
CA LYS A 337 16.52 23.00 -10.16
C LYS A 337 16.24 21.50 -10.08
N LEU A 338 15.38 21.08 -9.15
CA LEU A 338 14.94 19.68 -9.04
C LEU A 338 14.07 19.24 -10.24
N LYS A 339 13.07 20.04 -10.62
CA LYS A 339 12.19 19.75 -11.76
C LYS A 339 12.95 19.68 -13.08
N GLN A 340 13.94 20.57 -13.28
CA GLN A 340 14.84 20.55 -14.44
C GLN A 340 15.67 19.26 -14.52
N LYS A 341 16.27 18.83 -13.39
CA LYS A 341 17.02 17.56 -13.31
C LYS A 341 16.13 16.36 -13.65
N ASN A 342 14.93 16.30 -13.06
CA ASN A 342 13.96 15.23 -13.32
C ASN A 342 13.53 15.17 -14.80
N LEU A 343 13.30 16.33 -15.43
CA LEU A 343 12.93 16.40 -16.85
C LEU A 343 14.07 15.93 -17.76
N SER A 344 15.30 16.36 -17.47
CA SER A 344 16.50 15.93 -18.21
C SER A 344 16.71 14.41 -18.13
N THR A 345 16.49 13.80 -16.95
CA THR A 345 16.56 12.34 -16.80
C THR A 345 15.47 11.61 -17.58
N GLU A 346 14.22 12.10 -17.58
CA GLU A 346 13.10 11.48 -18.30
C GLU A 346 13.26 11.56 -19.83
N ILE A 347 13.81 12.67 -20.34
CA ILE A 347 14.20 12.79 -21.76
C ILE A 347 15.29 11.77 -22.09
N ARG A 348 16.34 11.67 -21.26
CA ARG A 348 17.47 10.76 -21.48
C ARG A 348 17.04 9.28 -21.45
N GLU A 349 16.14 8.90 -20.53
CA GLU A 349 15.53 7.56 -20.50
C GLU A 349 14.85 7.25 -21.84
N ASN A 350 13.86 8.05 -22.24
CA ASN A 350 13.07 7.81 -23.45
C ASN A 350 13.94 7.79 -24.72
N LEU A 351 14.93 8.67 -24.81
CA LEU A 351 15.83 8.73 -25.98
C LEU A 351 16.77 7.52 -26.03
N SER A 352 17.21 7.00 -24.86
CA SER A 352 17.98 5.76 -24.79
C SER A 352 17.17 4.52 -25.19
N GLU A 353 15.88 4.44 -24.81
CA GLU A 353 14.99 3.35 -25.26
C GLU A 353 14.85 3.34 -26.79
N ILE A 354 14.59 4.49 -27.40
CA ILE A 354 14.41 4.63 -28.86
C ILE A 354 15.71 4.30 -29.60
N LEU A 355 16.86 4.80 -29.14
CA LEU A 355 18.14 4.55 -29.80
C LEU A 355 18.50 3.05 -29.76
N GLN A 356 18.12 2.36 -28.70
CA GLN A 356 18.39 0.94 -28.50
C GLN A 356 17.46 0.01 -29.29
N GLU A 357 16.20 0.40 -29.52
CA GLU A 357 15.23 -0.32 -30.38
C GLU A 357 15.70 -0.41 -31.86
N ASN A 358 16.55 0.53 -32.30
CA ASN A 358 17.02 0.60 -33.69
C ASN A 358 18.30 -0.22 -33.99
N VAL A 359 18.94 -0.81 -32.98
CA VAL A 359 20.19 -1.60 -33.16
C VAL A 359 19.85 -3.05 -33.49
N LYS A 360 20.00 -3.46 -34.76
CA LYS A 360 19.85 -4.86 -35.19
C LYS A 360 21.17 -5.62 -35.06
N LEU A 361 21.15 -6.78 -34.42
CA LEU A 361 22.34 -7.64 -34.26
C LEU A 361 22.40 -8.80 -35.24
N THR A 362 23.62 -9.29 -35.48
CA THR A 362 23.92 -10.40 -36.37
C THR A 362 23.67 -11.76 -35.69
N PHE A 363 23.09 -12.72 -36.41
CA PHE A 363 22.74 -14.05 -35.88
C PHE A 363 23.86 -14.78 -35.12
N ASN A 364 25.11 -14.74 -35.62
CA ASN A 364 26.23 -15.40 -34.95
C ASN A 364 26.55 -14.77 -33.57
N GLN A 365 26.46 -13.44 -33.45
CA GLN A 365 26.61 -12.74 -32.17
C GLN A 365 25.47 -13.08 -31.20
N GLN A 366 24.25 -13.26 -31.72
CA GLN A 366 23.09 -13.66 -30.93
C GLN A 366 23.24 -15.09 -30.38
N PHE A 367 23.78 -16.03 -31.15
CA PHE A 367 24.04 -17.40 -30.69
C PHE A 367 25.11 -17.45 -29.59
N ILE A 368 26.22 -16.73 -29.75
CA ILE A 368 27.28 -16.62 -28.73
C ILE A 368 26.71 -16.04 -27.43
N ARG A 369 25.89 -14.97 -27.50
CA ARG A 369 25.21 -14.39 -26.33
C ARG A 369 24.23 -15.36 -25.68
N PHE A 370 23.43 -16.09 -26.48
CA PHE A 370 22.50 -17.09 -25.97
C PHE A 370 23.23 -18.20 -25.20
N SER A 371 24.34 -18.72 -25.73
CA SER A 371 25.16 -19.72 -25.04
C SER A 371 25.75 -19.18 -23.72
N ALA A 372 26.22 -17.93 -23.69
CA ALA A 372 26.71 -17.29 -22.47
C ALA A 372 25.61 -17.12 -21.41
N HIS A 373 24.38 -16.78 -21.81
CA HIS A 373 23.24 -16.73 -20.90
C HIS A 373 22.87 -18.11 -20.35
N VAL A 374 22.80 -19.15 -21.18
CA VAL A 374 22.54 -20.52 -20.74
C VAL A 374 23.60 -20.98 -19.73
N ALA A 375 24.89 -20.76 -20.03
CA ALA A 375 25.99 -21.10 -19.13
C ALA A 375 25.88 -20.38 -17.77
N ALA A 376 25.62 -19.07 -17.76
CA ALA A 376 25.47 -18.31 -16.52
C ALA A 376 24.24 -18.72 -15.71
N TRP A 377 23.13 -19.10 -16.36
CA TRP A 377 21.98 -19.69 -15.69
C TRP A 377 22.33 -21.04 -15.05
N VAL A 378 23.00 -21.95 -15.77
CA VAL A 378 23.45 -23.24 -15.24
C VAL A 378 24.37 -23.06 -14.02
N VAL A 379 25.37 -22.18 -14.11
CA VAL A 379 26.28 -21.90 -12.98
C VAL A 379 25.52 -21.28 -11.80
N SER A 380 24.59 -20.35 -12.05
CA SER A 380 23.80 -19.73 -10.97
C SER A 380 22.91 -20.74 -10.24
N SER A 381 22.27 -21.66 -10.99
CA SER A 381 21.47 -22.74 -10.41
C SER A 381 22.34 -23.76 -9.67
N GLY A 382 23.53 -24.08 -10.19
CA GLY A 382 24.50 -24.95 -9.51
C GLY A 382 24.98 -24.38 -8.18
N VAL A 383 25.25 -23.07 -8.11
CA VAL A 383 25.57 -22.38 -6.86
C VAL A 383 24.39 -22.41 -5.89
N ALA A 384 23.16 -22.16 -6.37
CA ALA A 384 21.96 -22.26 -5.53
C ALA A 384 21.78 -23.66 -4.93
N ILE A 385 21.88 -24.71 -5.76
CA ILE A 385 21.78 -26.12 -5.33
C ILE A 385 22.88 -26.47 -4.33
N THR A 386 24.12 -26.02 -4.56
CA THR A 386 25.25 -26.26 -3.65
C THR A 386 25.03 -25.60 -2.28
N CYS A 387 24.57 -24.34 -2.27
CA CYS A 387 24.23 -23.64 -1.02
C CYS A 387 23.06 -24.31 -0.30
N CYS A 388 22.05 -24.75 -1.03
CA CYS A 388 20.90 -25.49 -0.51
C CYS A 388 21.32 -26.82 0.13
N ALA A 389 22.16 -27.62 -0.53
CA ALA A 389 22.70 -28.86 0.03
C ALA A 389 23.56 -28.59 1.28
N ALA A 390 24.39 -27.54 1.27
CA ALA A 390 25.20 -27.15 2.43
C ALA A 390 24.33 -26.77 3.64
N VAL A 391 23.25 -26.00 3.44
CA VAL A 391 22.30 -25.66 4.51
C VAL A 391 21.55 -26.90 5.00
N TYR A 392 21.12 -27.81 4.10
CA TYR A 392 20.45 -29.05 4.46
C TYR A 392 21.33 -29.94 5.36
N TYR A 393 22.55 -30.27 4.92
CA TYR A 393 23.46 -31.11 5.71
C TYR A 393 23.90 -30.42 7.01
N LEU A 394 24.07 -29.09 7.01
CA LEU A 394 24.38 -28.38 8.25
C LEU A 394 23.21 -28.42 9.25
N ALA A 395 21.98 -28.27 8.77
CA ALA A 395 20.78 -28.32 9.61
C ALA A 395 20.55 -29.73 10.19
N GLU A 396 20.65 -30.78 9.37
CA GLU A 396 20.50 -32.17 9.81
C GLU A 396 21.54 -32.54 10.90
N ASN A 397 22.80 -32.13 10.71
CA ASN A 397 23.86 -32.32 11.70
C ASN A 397 23.78 -31.37 12.92
N ASN A 398 22.96 -30.31 12.87
CA ASN A 398 22.89 -29.28 13.92
C ASN A 398 22.49 -29.87 15.29
N LEU A 399 21.51 -30.78 15.32
CA LEU A 399 21.06 -31.43 16.56
C LEU A 399 22.20 -32.21 17.24
N GLN A 400 22.92 -33.04 16.48
CA GLN A 400 24.06 -33.80 17.00
C GLN A 400 25.24 -32.89 17.38
N PHE A 401 25.47 -31.81 16.62
CA PHE A 401 26.51 -30.83 16.93
C PHE A 401 26.24 -30.09 18.26
N LEU A 402 24.97 -29.72 18.51
CA LEU A 402 24.53 -29.07 19.74
C LEU A 402 24.60 -30.00 20.96
N ALA A 403 24.22 -31.28 20.80
CA ALA A 403 24.38 -32.28 21.85
C ALA A 403 25.86 -32.46 22.27
N ASN A 404 26.80 -32.35 21.31
CA ASN A 404 28.24 -32.50 21.56
C ASN A 404 28.92 -31.22 22.08
N HIS A 405 28.33 -30.03 21.93
CA HIS A 405 28.96 -28.75 22.30
C HIS A 405 28.09 -27.92 23.23
N SER A 406 28.39 -27.98 24.53
CA SER A 406 27.74 -27.17 25.58
C SER A 406 28.04 -25.66 25.54
N ASN A 407 28.71 -25.17 24.49
CA ASN A 407 29.05 -23.75 24.35
C ASN A 407 27.81 -22.93 23.94
N PRO A 408 27.44 -21.85 24.66
CA PRO A 408 26.23 -21.09 24.35
C PRO A 408 26.23 -20.43 22.96
N GLY A 409 27.42 -20.23 22.37
CA GLY A 409 27.58 -19.72 21.00
C GLY A 409 27.34 -20.76 19.89
N ALA A 410 27.33 -22.08 20.20
CA ALA A 410 27.17 -23.13 19.20
C ALA A 410 25.84 -23.01 18.42
N VAL A 411 24.78 -22.61 19.11
CA VAL A 411 23.42 -22.42 18.56
C VAL A 411 23.31 -21.28 17.54
N LEU A 412 24.37 -20.51 17.34
CA LEU A 412 24.43 -19.44 16.34
C LEU A 412 25.03 -19.90 15.00
N LEU A 413 25.58 -21.12 14.91
CA LEU A 413 26.28 -21.61 13.72
C LEU A 413 25.37 -21.67 12.48
N LEU A 414 24.22 -22.34 12.57
CA LEU A 414 23.27 -22.47 11.46
C LEU A 414 22.73 -21.08 11.01
N PRO A 415 22.21 -20.21 11.92
CA PRO A 415 21.88 -18.82 11.60
C PRO A 415 23.00 -18.05 10.90
N PHE A 416 24.22 -18.11 11.42
CA PHE A 416 25.39 -17.40 10.88
C PHE A 416 25.72 -17.83 9.45
N VAL A 417 25.73 -19.15 9.17
CA VAL A 417 26.01 -19.67 7.83
C VAL A 417 24.90 -19.28 6.84
N VAL A 418 23.63 -19.37 7.24
CA VAL A 418 22.50 -18.95 6.38
C VAL A 418 22.57 -17.45 6.07
N SER A 419 22.81 -16.60 7.07
CA SER A 419 22.97 -15.15 6.86
C SER A 419 24.20 -14.82 6.00
N CYS A 420 25.31 -15.54 6.15
CA CYS A 420 26.48 -15.40 5.30
C CYS A 420 26.17 -15.77 3.83
N ILE A 421 25.45 -16.87 3.59
CA ILE A 421 24.99 -17.26 2.24
C ILE A 421 24.05 -16.20 1.65
N ASN A 422 23.06 -15.75 2.43
CA ASN A 422 22.12 -14.70 2.07
C ASN A 422 22.80 -13.37 1.69
N LEU A 423 24.00 -13.10 2.22
CA LEU A 423 24.75 -11.88 1.96
C LEU A 423 25.80 -12.03 0.84
N VAL A 424 26.48 -13.18 0.77
CA VAL A 424 27.60 -13.41 -0.18
C VAL A 424 27.09 -13.81 -1.56
N VAL A 425 26.14 -14.73 -1.66
CA VAL A 425 25.68 -15.25 -2.97
C VAL A 425 25.03 -14.17 -3.85
N PRO A 426 24.23 -13.21 -3.34
CA PRO A 426 23.76 -12.09 -4.16
C PRO A 426 24.88 -11.23 -4.74
N ARG A 427 26.01 -11.08 -4.01
CA ARG A 427 27.20 -10.36 -4.52
C ARG A 427 27.89 -11.17 -5.62
N PHE A 428 28.05 -12.48 -5.43
CA PHE A 428 28.52 -13.39 -6.49
C PHE A 428 27.64 -13.30 -7.74
N TYR A 429 26.32 -13.35 -7.61
CA TYR A 429 25.41 -13.19 -8.75
C TYR A 429 25.53 -11.83 -9.45
N SER A 430 25.89 -10.76 -8.75
CA SER A 430 26.17 -9.47 -9.40
C SER A 430 27.45 -9.44 -10.25
N MET A 431 28.37 -10.41 -10.09
CA MET A 431 29.55 -10.55 -10.95
C MET A 431 29.21 -11.07 -12.35
N PHE A 432 28.11 -11.83 -12.51
CA PHE A 432 27.67 -12.30 -13.84
C PHE A 432 27.38 -11.15 -14.81
N ARG A 433 27.12 -9.93 -14.32
CA ARG A 433 27.01 -8.70 -15.14
C ARG A 433 28.21 -8.46 -16.06
N LEU A 434 29.41 -8.93 -15.68
CA LEU A 434 30.63 -8.78 -16.48
C LEU A 434 30.62 -9.70 -17.71
N VAL A 435 29.93 -10.85 -17.63
CA VAL A 435 29.84 -11.88 -18.66
C VAL A 435 28.56 -11.73 -19.49
N GLU A 436 27.42 -11.59 -18.81
CA GLU A 436 26.08 -11.46 -19.41
C GLU A 436 25.73 -9.99 -19.67
N ARG A 437 26.25 -9.43 -20.77
CA ARG A 437 25.80 -8.11 -21.24
C ARG A 437 24.46 -8.22 -21.96
N TYR A 438 23.37 -8.02 -21.21
CA TYR A 438 22.05 -7.78 -21.78
C TYR A 438 22.03 -6.47 -22.56
N GLU A 439 21.33 -6.45 -23.70
CA GLU A 439 21.05 -5.20 -24.43
C GLU A 439 20.22 -4.25 -23.55
N MET A 440 19.06 -4.72 -23.12
CA MET A 440 18.15 -3.93 -22.30
C MET A 440 18.53 -4.02 -20.80
N PRO A 441 18.92 -2.92 -20.13
CA PRO A 441 19.34 -2.95 -18.72
C PRO A 441 18.22 -3.38 -17.76
N ARG A 442 16.97 -3.38 -18.22
CA ARG A 442 15.83 -3.93 -17.47
C ARG A 442 15.89 -5.44 -17.32
N HIS A 443 16.29 -6.16 -18.37
CA HIS A 443 16.35 -7.61 -18.36
C HIS A 443 17.50 -8.11 -17.47
N GLU A 444 18.62 -7.41 -17.47
CA GLU A 444 19.76 -7.62 -16.56
C GLU A 444 19.32 -7.63 -15.08
N VAL A 445 18.58 -6.60 -14.67
CA VAL A 445 18.07 -6.45 -13.29
C VAL A 445 17.01 -7.50 -12.98
N TYR A 446 16.12 -7.84 -13.91
CA TYR A 446 15.11 -8.88 -13.69
C TYR A 446 15.72 -10.29 -13.59
N THR A 447 16.70 -10.65 -14.42
CA THR A 447 17.43 -11.92 -14.32
C THR A 447 18.13 -12.03 -12.96
N LEU A 448 18.83 -10.97 -12.53
CA LEU A 448 19.49 -10.94 -11.22
C LEU A 448 18.46 -11.09 -10.10
N LEU A 449 17.33 -10.39 -10.16
CA LEU A 449 16.21 -10.53 -9.21
C LEU A 449 15.72 -11.98 -9.12
N ILE A 450 15.41 -12.61 -10.26
CA ILE A 450 14.83 -13.97 -10.30
C ILE A 450 15.80 -14.99 -9.68
N ARG A 451 17.09 -14.93 -10.01
CA ARG A 451 18.12 -15.82 -9.42
C ARG A 451 18.20 -15.66 -7.89
N ASN A 452 18.12 -14.43 -7.39
CA ASN A 452 18.12 -14.18 -5.94
C ASN A 452 16.81 -14.62 -5.27
N ILE A 453 15.67 -14.42 -5.91
CA ILE A 453 14.35 -14.86 -5.41
C ILE A 453 14.33 -16.39 -5.29
N PHE A 454 14.78 -17.10 -6.32
CA PHE A 454 14.87 -18.56 -6.33
C PHE A 454 15.74 -19.09 -5.18
N LEU A 455 16.95 -18.53 -5.01
CA LEU A 455 17.85 -18.86 -3.90
C LEU A 455 17.15 -18.71 -2.54
N LYS A 456 16.55 -17.55 -2.26
CA LYS A 456 15.94 -17.27 -0.95
C LYS A 456 14.72 -18.15 -0.65
N ILE A 457 13.87 -18.41 -1.65
CA ILE A 457 12.73 -19.33 -1.50
C ILE A 457 13.23 -20.75 -1.21
N SER A 458 14.27 -21.20 -1.92
CA SER A 458 14.83 -22.55 -1.72
C SER A 458 15.45 -22.71 -0.33
N ILE A 459 16.17 -21.70 0.17
CA ILE A 459 16.72 -21.70 1.54
C ILE A 459 15.59 -21.76 2.58
N ILE A 460 14.55 -20.91 2.45
CA ILE A 460 13.39 -20.97 3.37
C ILE A 460 12.70 -22.34 3.28
N GLY A 461 12.52 -22.90 2.09
CA GLY A 461 11.89 -24.21 1.89
C GLY A 461 12.64 -25.34 2.60
N ILE A 462 13.97 -25.33 2.56
CA ILE A 462 14.83 -26.32 3.25
C ILE A 462 14.81 -26.13 4.76
N LEU A 463 14.85 -24.89 5.25
CA LEU A 463 14.70 -24.61 6.69
C LEU A 463 13.32 -25.04 7.20
N CYS A 464 12.25 -24.76 6.45
CA CYS A 464 10.91 -25.25 6.78
C CYS A 464 10.81 -26.79 6.71
N TYR A 465 11.49 -27.45 5.79
CA TYR A 465 11.58 -28.91 5.77
C TYR A 465 12.25 -29.45 7.05
N TYR A 466 13.40 -28.88 7.43
CA TYR A 466 14.14 -29.24 8.63
C TYR A 466 13.30 -29.03 9.92
N TRP A 467 12.69 -27.85 10.07
CA TRP A 467 11.84 -27.53 11.21
C TRP A 467 10.64 -28.49 11.33
N LEU A 468 9.96 -28.80 10.22
CA LEU A 468 8.71 -29.56 10.24
C LEU A 468 8.88 -31.08 10.19
N ASN A 469 9.99 -31.59 9.65
CA ASN A 469 10.22 -33.04 9.52
C ASN A 469 11.38 -33.56 10.38
N THR A 470 12.37 -32.74 10.73
CA THR A 470 13.47 -33.18 11.61
C THR A 470 13.18 -32.76 13.04
N VAL A 471 13.06 -31.46 13.30
CA VAL A 471 12.88 -30.91 14.66
C VAL A 471 11.55 -31.35 15.28
N ALA A 472 10.44 -31.21 14.57
CA ALA A 472 9.11 -31.57 15.09
C ALA A 472 8.86 -33.08 15.26
N LEU A 473 9.60 -33.96 14.56
CA LEU A 473 9.44 -35.42 14.70
C LEU A 473 10.37 -36.00 15.78
N ASN A 474 11.57 -35.45 15.96
CA ASN A 474 12.55 -35.95 16.91
C ASN A 474 12.17 -35.76 18.40
N SER A 475 11.09 -35.01 18.68
CA SER A 475 10.39 -35.00 19.98
C SER A 475 11.27 -34.64 21.19
N GLU A 476 12.12 -33.63 21.06
CA GLU A 476 12.71 -32.96 22.24
C GLU A 476 11.64 -32.20 23.05
N GLU A 477 11.95 -31.89 24.31
CA GLU A 477 11.09 -31.08 25.17
C GLU A 477 10.81 -29.71 24.52
N CYS A 478 9.57 -29.51 24.05
CA CYS A 478 9.06 -28.27 23.47
C CYS A 478 9.63 -27.83 22.11
N TRP A 479 9.56 -28.70 21.11
CA TRP A 479 10.00 -28.42 19.72
C TRP A 479 9.45 -27.11 19.12
N GLU A 480 8.23 -26.67 19.46
CA GLU A 480 7.66 -25.40 19.00
C GLU A 480 8.45 -24.19 19.50
N THR A 481 8.96 -24.26 20.72
CA THR A 481 9.80 -23.22 21.32
C THR A 481 11.18 -23.21 20.69
N LEU A 482 11.74 -24.37 20.38
CA LEU A 482 13.02 -24.49 19.68
C LEU A 482 12.97 -23.84 18.28
N ILE A 483 11.93 -24.10 17.49
CA ILE A 483 11.70 -23.42 16.19
C ILE A 483 11.56 -21.90 16.39
N GLY A 484 10.82 -21.47 17.41
CA GLY A 484 10.69 -20.04 17.76
C GLY A 484 12.05 -19.38 18.04
N GLN A 485 12.93 -20.06 18.78
CA GLN A 485 14.29 -19.60 19.06
C GLN A 485 15.17 -19.56 17.81
N GLU A 486 15.12 -20.58 16.95
CA GLU A 486 15.90 -20.59 15.70
C GLU A 486 15.49 -19.48 14.73
N ILE A 487 14.18 -19.27 14.53
CA ILE A 487 13.68 -18.19 13.66
C ILE A 487 14.08 -16.82 14.23
N TYR A 488 14.06 -16.65 15.56
CA TYR A 488 14.56 -15.43 16.21
C TYR A 488 16.06 -15.21 15.96
N ARG A 489 16.91 -16.23 16.20
CA ARG A 489 18.36 -16.15 15.96
C ARG A 489 18.67 -15.82 14.50
N LEU A 490 17.95 -16.43 13.56
CA LEU A 490 18.11 -16.19 12.13
C LEU A 490 17.74 -14.73 11.77
N LEU A 491 16.56 -14.27 12.19
CA LEU A 491 16.12 -12.88 11.98
C LEU A 491 17.11 -11.86 12.57
N LEU A 492 17.65 -12.13 13.75
CA LEU A 492 18.63 -11.28 14.41
C LEU A 492 19.99 -11.30 13.72
N MET A 493 20.48 -12.47 13.28
CA MET A 493 21.73 -12.58 12.53
C MET A 493 21.63 -11.90 11.17
N ASP A 494 20.55 -12.08 10.42
CA ASP A 494 20.33 -11.36 9.15
C ASP A 494 20.28 -9.84 9.36
N PHE A 495 19.71 -9.37 10.47
CA PHE A 495 19.76 -7.95 10.85
C PHE A 495 21.19 -7.49 11.14
N VAL A 496 21.98 -8.23 11.92
CA VAL A 496 23.40 -7.92 12.20
C VAL A 496 24.22 -7.89 10.91
N PHE A 497 24.05 -8.87 10.02
CA PHE A 497 24.74 -8.92 8.72
C PHE A 497 24.31 -7.78 7.77
N SER A 498 23.02 -7.41 7.74
CA SER A 498 22.53 -6.28 6.93
C SER A 498 23.00 -4.92 7.48
N LEU A 499 23.12 -4.77 8.81
CA LEU A 499 23.81 -3.63 9.44
C LEU A 499 25.30 -3.59 9.06
N ALA A 500 26.01 -4.72 9.15
CA ALA A 500 27.43 -4.81 8.79
C ALA A 500 27.67 -4.49 7.31
N ASP A 501 26.81 -4.97 6.40
CA ASP A 501 26.86 -4.59 4.98
C ASP A 501 26.64 -3.09 4.78
N SER A 502 25.64 -2.51 5.45
CA SER A 502 25.28 -1.10 5.30
C SER A 502 26.33 -0.13 5.86
N LEU A 503 26.92 -0.47 7.01
CA LEU A 503 27.86 0.39 7.73
C LEU A 503 29.31 0.17 7.29
N LEU A 504 29.73 -1.08 7.09
CA LEU A 504 31.10 -1.43 6.72
C LEU A 504 31.20 -1.75 5.23
N GLY A 505 30.35 -2.63 4.70
CA GLY A 505 30.42 -3.09 3.31
C GLY A 505 30.28 -1.97 2.27
N GLU A 506 29.18 -1.21 2.33
CA GLU A 506 28.89 -0.08 1.43
C GLU A 506 29.92 1.06 1.59
N PHE A 507 30.40 1.31 2.83
CA PHE A 507 31.40 2.34 3.12
C PHE A 507 32.81 1.97 2.63
N LEU A 508 33.29 0.76 2.94
CA LEU A 508 34.58 0.23 2.45
C LEU A 508 34.60 0.18 0.93
N ARG A 509 33.51 -0.26 0.29
CA ARG A 509 33.41 -0.30 -1.17
C ARG A 509 33.52 1.09 -1.79
N ARG A 510 32.96 2.13 -1.17
CA ARG A 510 33.19 3.53 -1.59
C ARG A 510 34.65 3.95 -1.45
N ILE A 511 35.33 3.63 -0.35
CA ILE A 511 36.76 3.95 -0.17
C ILE A 511 37.61 3.26 -1.26
N ILE A 512 37.36 1.98 -1.51
CA ILE A 512 38.06 1.19 -2.55
C ILE A 512 37.83 1.81 -3.94
N GLY A 513 36.59 2.16 -4.29
CA GLY A 513 36.25 2.79 -5.58
C GLY A 513 36.84 4.19 -5.77
N MET A 514 37.11 4.94 -4.69
CA MET A 514 37.75 6.26 -4.76
C MET A 514 39.28 6.20 -4.74
N ARG A 515 39.89 5.20 -4.07
CA ARG A 515 41.34 5.20 -3.74
C ARG A 515 42.17 4.08 -4.36
N LEU A 516 41.56 2.95 -4.70
CA LEU A 516 42.27 1.75 -5.20
C LEU A 516 41.96 1.42 -6.66
N ILE A 517 40.68 1.47 -7.06
CA ILE A 517 40.25 1.07 -8.40
C ILE A 517 39.23 2.07 -8.94
N THR A 518 39.71 3.10 -9.64
CA THR A 518 38.85 4.14 -10.25
C THR A 518 37.96 3.61 -11.38
N SER A 519 38.30 2.48 -11.99
CA SER A 519 37.47 1.82 -13.03
C SER A 519 36.22 1.12 -12.49
N LEU A 520 36.13 0.87 -11.18
CA LEU A 520 34.97 0.23 -10.55
C LEU A 520 33.72 1.14 -10.47
N GLY A 521 33.91 2.44 -10.68
CA GLY A 521 32.86 3.46 -10.61
C GLY A 521 32.34 3.69 -9.19
N LEU A 522 31.49 4.71 -9.05
CA LEU A 522 30.80 4.99 -7.79
C LEU A 522 29.54 4.15 -7.67
N GLN A 523 29.26 3.66 -6.46
CA GLN A 523 28.23 2.65 -6.23
C GLN A 523 26.80 3.22 -6.38
N GLU A 524 26.00 2.56 -7.21
CA GLU A 524 24.56 2.79 -7.33
C GLU A 524 23.78 1.96 -6.28
N PHE A 525 22.65 2.50 -5.79
CA PHE A 525 21.81 1.82 -4.81
C PHE A 525 20.98 0.69 -5.46
N ASP A 526 21.34 -0.56 -5.18
CA ASP A 526 20.61 -1.74 -5.66
C ASP A 526 19.30 -1.92 -4.87
N ILE A 527 18.25 -1.27 -5.36
CA ILE A 527 16.90 -1.34 -4.82
C ILE A 527 16.40 -2.79 -4.76
N ALA A 528 16.71 -3.59 -5.78
CA ALA A 528 16.21 -4.94 -5.96
C ALA A 528 16.69 -5.88 -4.84
N ARG A 529 18.00 -5.88 -4.56
CA ARG A 529 18.58 -6.66 -3.46
C ARG A 529 18.03 -6.23 -2.09
N ASN A 530 18.07 -4.92 -1.81
CA ASN A 530 17.62 -4.37 -0.54
C ASN A 530 16.13 -4.65 -0.26
N VAL A 531 15.25 -4.59 -1.26
CA VAL A 531 13.84 -5.00 -1.08
C VAL A 531 13.70 -6.49 -0.81
N LEU A 532 14.48 -7.34 -1.47
CA LEU A 532 14.41 -8.78 -1.29
C LEU A 532 14.93 -9.26 0.08
N GLU A 533 15.81 -8.50 0.73
CA GLU A 533 16.13 -8.65 2.15
C GLU A 533 14.93 -8.34 3.05
N LEU A 534 14.20 -7.24 2.79
CA LEU A 534 12.99 -6.90 3.55
C LEU A 534 11.87 -7.94 3.38
N ILE A 535 11.67 -8.47 2.16
CA ILE A 535 10.68 -9.53 1.89
C ILE A 535 11.07 -10.82 2.64
N TYR A 536 12.36 -11.17 2.65
CA TYR A 536 12.87 -12.36 3.35
C TYR A 536 12.71 -12.25 4.88
N ALA A 537 13.06 -11.12 5.48
CA ALA A 537 12.82 -10.89 6.90
C ALA A 537 11.31 -10.95 7.23
N GLN A 538 10.45 -10.41 6.35
CA GLN A 538 9.01 -10.49 6.53
C GLN A 538 8.46 -11.92 6.44
N THR A 539 9.00 -12.78 5.56
CA THR A 539 8.62 -14.21 5.53
C THR A 539 8.96 -14.91 6.85
N LEU A 540 10.17 -14.72 7.38
CA LEU A 540 10.57 -15.34 8.65
C LEU A 540 9.68 -14.86 9.80
N VAL A 541 9.36 -13.56 9.84
CA VAL A 541 8.47 -13.00 10.86
C VAL A 541 7.08 -13.61 10.79
N TRP A 542 6.53 -13.81 9.59
CA TRP A 542 5.21 -14.41 9.42
C TRP A 542 5.16 -15.90 9.79
N ILE A 543 6.17 -16.69 9.45
CA ILE A 543 6.28 -18.09 9.89
C ILE A 543 6.45 -18.13 11.42
N GLY A 544 7.40 -17.34 11.93
CA GLY A 544 7.74 -17.28 13.35
C GLY A 544 6.68 -16.67 14.25
N THR A 545 5.71 -15.88 13.74
CA THR A 545 4.64 -15.30 14.59
C THR A 545 3.79 -16.39 15.27
N PHE A 546 3.71 -17.60 14.71
CA PHE A 546 3.02 -18.73 15.35
C PHE A 546 3.82 -19.37 16.49
N PHE A 547 5.15 -19.35 16.44
CA PHE A 547 6.04 -19.94 17.44
C PHE A 547 6.58 -18.91 18.45
N CYS A 548 6.57 -17.64 18.08
CA CYS A 548 7.09 -16.50 18.82
C CYS A 548 6.16 -15.27 18.59
N PRO A 549 5.05 -15.12 19.34
CA PRO A 549 4.08 -14.03 19.11
C PRO A 549 4.65 -12.62 19.22
N LEU A 550 5.79 -12.44 19.89
CA LEU A 550 6.49 -11.17 20.03
C LEU A 550 7.36 -10.80 18.81
N LEU A 551 7.54 -11.70 17.83
CA LEU A 551 8.43 -11.49 16.68
C LEU A 551 8.08 -10.25 15.83
N PRO A 552 6.81 -9.86 15.63
CA PRO A 552 6.45 -8.59 14.98
C PRO A 552 6.94 -7.32 15.70
N PHE A 553 7.11 -7.36 17.03
CA PHE A 553 7.69 -6.25 17.80
C PHE A 553 9.18 -6.10 17.53
N ILE A 554 9.89 -7.23 17.51
CA ILE A 554 11.33 -7.27 17.17
C ILE A 554 11.52 -6.75 15.75
N GLN A 555 10.68 -7.19 14.81
CA GLN A 555 10.71 -6.70 13.43
C GLN A 555 10.35 -5.21 13.30
N MET A 556 9.46 -4.68 14.14
CA MET A 556 9.20 -3.24 14.17
C MET A 556 10.47 -2.45 14.54
N ILE A 557 11.25 -2.93 15.52
CA ILE A 557 12.52 -2.32 15.93
C ILE A 557 13.58 -2.43 14.84
N THR A 558 13.79 -3.62 14.25
CA THR A 558 14.79 -3.80 13.17
C THR A 558 14.46 -2.91 11.97
N LEU A 559 13.21 -2.87 11.51
CA LEU A 559 12.79 -2.01 10.38
C LEU A 559 12.95 -0.52 10.69
N PHE A 560 12.74 -0.09 11.93
CA PHE A 560 12.95 1.29 12.36
C PHE A 560 14.44 1.67 12.34
N ILE A 561 15.33 0.81 12.87
CA ILE A 561 16.78 1.03 12.82
C ILE A 561 17.28 1.00 11.37
N MET A 562 16.86 0.01 10.57
CA MET A 562 17.22 -0.11 9.16
C MET A 562 16.80 1.10 8.33
N PHE A 563 15.69 1.76 8.65
CA PHE A 563 15.30 3.02 8.00
C PHE A 563 16.39 4.08 8.14
N TYR A 564 16.87 4.33 9.36
CA TYR A 564 17.92 5.34 9.61
C TYR A 564 19.26 4.92 9.02
N VAL A 565 19.67 3.66 9.22
CA VAL A 565 20.96 3.15 8.72
C VAL A 565 21.03 3.21 7.19
N LYS A 566 19.99 2.74 6.48
CA LYS A 566 19.96 2.82 5.01
C LYS A 566 19.75 4.26 4.50
N ASN A 567 19.07 5.13 5.24
CA ASN A 567 19.01 6.56 4.89
C ASN A 567 20.39 7.26 5.03
N ILE A 568 21.12 6.97 6.12
CA ILE A 568 22.49 7.51 6.32
C ILE A 568 23.43 6.97 5.26
N SER A 569 23.43 5.65 5.03
CA SER A 569 24.28 5.05 3.99
C SER A 569 23.94 5.59 2.61
N LEU A 570 22.66 5.72 2.24
CA LEU A 570 22.24 6.36 0.99
C LEU A 570 22.81 7.77 0.83
N MET A 571 22.66 8.61 1.86
CA MET A 571 23.09 10.02 1.82
C MET A 571 24.62 10.18 1.79
N MET A 572 25.38 9.22 2.34
CA MET A 572 26.84 9.30 2.45
C MET A 572 27.56 8.52 1.35
N ASN A 573 27.15 7.27 1.08
CA ASN A 573 27.94 6.30 0.31
C ASN A 573 27.56 6.19 -1.17
N PHE A 574 26.29 6.45 -1.51
CA PHE A 574 25.75 6.18 -2.83
C PHE A 574 25.68 7.43 -3.70
N GLN A 575 25.78 7.24 -5.01
CA GLN A 575 25.42 8.27 -5.98
C GLN A 575 23.96 8.11 -6.46
N PRO A 576 23.31 9.21 -6.90
CA PRO A 576 22.05 9.13 -7.64
C PRO A 576 22.20 8.17 -8.84
N PRO A 577 21.27 7.22 -9.05
CA PRO A 577 21.41 6.22 -10.09
C PRO A 577 21.48 6.87 -11.48
N SER A 578 22.49 6.49 -12.27
CA SER A 578 22.78 7.06 -13.59
C SER A 578 21.70 6.66 -14.61
N LYS A 579 21.26 5.41 -14.53
CA LYS A 579 20.09 4.87 -15.21
C LYS A 579 18.88 5.12 -14.31
N ALA A 580 18.09 6.13 -14.64
CA ALA A 580 16.77 6.24 -14.06
C ALA A 580 15.95 4.99 -14.45
N TRP A 581 15.08 4.58 -13.54
CA TRP A 581 14.18 3.44 -13.72
C TRP A 581 12.77 3.90 -13.38
N ARG A 582 11.79 3.46 -14.16
CA ARG A 582 10.38 3.83 -14.02
C ARG A 582 9.77 3.34 -12.70
N ALA A 583 9.98 4.14 -11.66
CA ALA A 583 9.75 3.80 -10.25
C ALA A 583 8.33 3.36 -9.90
N SER A 584 7.35 3.85 -10.65
CA SER A 584 5.92 3.57 -10.44
C SER A 584 5.67 2.05 -10.40
N GLN A 585 6.17 1.31 -11.40
CA GLN A 585 5.93 -0.12 -11.57
C GLN A 585 6.59 -0.98 -10.49
N MET A 586 7.73 -0.54 -9.92
CA MET A 586 8.49 -1.30 -8.93
C MET A 586 7.69 -1.60 -7.65
N MET A 587 6.88 -0.65 -7.18
CA MET A 587 6.06 -0.87 -5.98
C MET A 587 5.00 -1.98 -6.17
N THR A 588 4.44 -2.11 -7.37
CA THR A 588 3.54 -3.23 -7.71
C THR A 588 4.31 -4.55 -7.71
N PHE A 589 5.51 -4.57 -8.30
CA PHE A 589 6.36 -5.77 -8.33
C PHE A 589 6.79 -6.22 -6.93
N PHE A 590 7.17 -5.30 -6.04
CA PHE A 590 7.55 -5.64 -4.66
C PHE A 590 6.40 -6.25 -3.86
N ILE A 591 5.19 -5.70 -3.99
CA ILE A 591 4.00 -6.23 -3.30
C ILE A 591 3.55 -7.55 -3.94
N PHE A 592 3.70 -7.71 -5.26
CA PHE A 592 3.49 -8.99 -5.93
C PHE A 592 4.43 -10.08 -5.41
N LEU A 593 5.74 -9.79 -5.28
CA LEU A 593 6.72 -10.71 -4.70
C LEU A 593 6.44 -11.01 -3.21
N LEU A 594 5.97 -10.03 -2.45
CA LEU A 594 5.59 -10.24 -1.05
C LEU A 594 4.32 -11.11 -0.93
N PHE A 595 3.40 -11.04 -1.90
CA PHE A 595 2.16 -11.81 -1.87
C PHE A 595 2.33 -13.25 -2.42
N PHE A 596 2.83 -13.40 -3.65
CA PHE A 596 2.81 -14.69 -4.35
C PHE A 596 3.77 -15.72 -3.75
N PRO A 597 5.12 -15.60 -3.88
CA PRO A 597 6.02 -16.61 -3.32
C PRO A 597 6.12 -16.54 -1.79
N SER A 598 6.08 -15.33 -1.22
CA SER A 598 6.29 -15.10 0.22
C SER A 598 5.06 -15.48 1.04
N PHE A 599 3.98 -14.70 0.99
CA PHE A 599 2.80 -14.93 1.84
C PHE A 599 2.11 -16.27 1.59
N THR A 600 2.00 -16.73 0.34
CA THR A 600 1.45 -18.08 0.04
C THR A 600 2.30 -19.20 0.62
N GLY A 601 3.63 -19.05 0.62
CA GLY A 601 4.55 -19.99 1.26
C GLY A 601 4.29 -20.10 2.77
N VAL A 602 4.13 -18.96 3.45
CA VAL A 602 3.75 -18.91 4.87
C VAL A 602 2.44 -19.67 5.10
N LEU A 603 1.38 -19.35 4.34
CA LEU A 603 0.09 -20.02 4.48
C LEU A 603 0.20 -21.55 4.33
N CYS A 604 1.02 -22.02 3.39
CA CYS A 604 1.29 -23.45 3.21
C CYS A 604 2.01 -24.05 4.43
N THR A 605 3.09 -23.43 4.91
CA THR A 605 3.84 -23.92 6.08
C THR A 605 2.97 -23.97 7.35
N LEU A 606 2.20 -22.90 7.62
CA LEU A 606 1.32 -22.86 8.78
C LEU A 606 0.13 -23.83 8.65
N ALA A 607 -0.41 -24.04 7.44
CA ALA A 607 -1.41 -25.07 7.21
C ALA A 607 -0.84 -26.48 7.47
N ILE A 608 0.41 -26.77 7.09
CA ILE A 608 1.06 -28.04 7.43
C ILE A 608 1.21 -28.17 8.96
N THR A 609 1.66 -27.13 9.67
CA THR A 609 1.77 -27.19 11.15
C THR A 609 0.44 -27.48 11.83
N ILE A 610 -0.63 -26.77 11.47
CA ILE A 610 -1.91 -26.80 12.20
C ILE A 610 -2.70 -28.10 11.95
N TRP A 611 -2.58 -28.68 10.74
CA TRP A 611 -3.34 -29.87 10.33
C TRP A 611 -2.57 -31.19 10.36
N ARG A 612 -1.22 -31.19 10.31
CA ARG A 612 -0.42 -32.44 10.27
C ARG A 612 0.43 -32.69 11.50
N LEU A 613 0.91 -31.65 12.19
CA LEU A 613 1.81 -31.84 13.32
C LEU A 613 1.03 -31.98 14.63
N LYS A 614 1.55 -32.86 15.49
CA LYS A 614 1.07 -33.06 16.86
C LYS A 614 1.78 -32.05 17.78
N PRO A 615 1.05 -31.31 18.63
CA PRO A 615 1.66 -30.40 19.60
C PRO A 615 2.43 -31.18 20.69
N SER A 616 3.41 -30.52 21.31
CA SER A 616 4.15 -31.05 22.46
C SER A 616 3.23 -31.46 23.62
N ALA A 617 3.63 -32.48 24.38
CA ALA A 617 2.83 -33.01 25.49
C ALA A 617 2.83 -32.09 26.73
N ASP A 618 3.94 -31.40 26.98
CA ASP A 618 4.20 -30.79 28.29
C ASP A 618 4.02 -29.26 28.32
N CYS A 619 4.02 -28.58 27.16
CA CYS A 619 4.11 -27.12 27.08
C CYS A 619 3.23 -26.48 26.00
N GLY A 620 3.02 -25.16 26.17
CA GLY A 620 2.17 -24.35 25.32
C GLY A 620 0.66 -24.60 25.48
N PRO A 621 -0.18 -23.81 24.79
CA PRO A 621 -1.63 -23.82 24.97
C PRO A 621 -2.27 -25.13 24.52
N PHE A 622 -1.73 -25.81 23.51
CA PHE A 622 -2.34 -26.98 22.88
C PHE A 622 -1.86 -28.32 23.47
N ARG A 623 -1.12 -28.29 24.59
CA ARG A 623 -0.65 -29.49 25.29
C ARG A 623 -1.78 -30.50 25.56
N GLY A 624 -1.54 -31.78 25.29
CA GLY A 624 -2.53 -32.86 25.44
C GLY A 624 -3.59 -32.96 24.32
N LEU A 625 -3.46 -32.22 23.22
CA LEU A 625 -4.26 -32.42 21.99
C LEU A 625 -3.52 -33.32 20.98
N SER A 626 -4.28 -33.97 20.09
CA SER A 626 -3.71 -34.75 18.99
C SER A 626 -3.21 -33.88 17.83
N PHE A 627 -3.91 -32.77 17.56
CA PHE A 627 -3.57 -31.78 16.54
C PHE A 627 -4.00 -30.38 17.01
N PHE A 628 -3.32 -29.33 16.55
CA PHE A 628 -3.68 -27.94 16.86
C PHE A 628 -5.15 -27.61 16.53
N ILE A 629 -5.62 -28.11 15.37
CA ILE A 629 -7.00 -27.93 14.89
C ILE A 629 -8.07 -28.57 15.79
N GLU A 630 -7.70 -29.52 16.66
CA GLU A 630 -8.63 -30.20 17.58
C GLU A 630 -9.28 -29.25 18.58
N SER A 631 -8.60 -28.16 18.94
CA SER A 631 -9.17 -27.07 19.76
C SER A 631 -10.43 -26.47 19.10
N ILE A 632 -10.43 -26.29 17.77
CA ILE A 632 -11.61 -25.83 17.02
C ILE A 632 -12.69 -26.92 16.99
N TYR A 633 -12.32 -28.20 16.82
CA TYR A 633 -13.29 -29.31 16.85
C TYR A 633 -13.97 -29.46 18.23
N ARG A 634 -13.24 -29.30 19.33
CA ARG A 634 -13.83 -29.30 20.68
C ARG A 634 -14.74 -28.10 20.90
N TRP A 635 -14.36 -26.92 20.42
CA TRP A 635 -15.20 -25.72 20.50
C TRP A 635 -16.48 -25.83 19.66
N ILE A 636 -16.41 -26.30 18.41
CA ILE A 636 -17.62 -26.45 17.57
C ILE A 636 -18.57 -27.52 18.13
N ASN A 637 -18.05 -28.57 18.77
CA ASN A 637 -18.88 -29.55 19.48
C ASN A 637 -19.54 -28.94 20.74
N THR A 638 -18.83 -28.07 21.46
CA THR A 638 -19.41 -27.33 22.60
C THR A 638 -20.56 -26.42 22.13
N LEU A 639 -20.37 -25.71 21.01
CA LEU A 639 -21.43 -24.87 20.43
C LEU A 639 -22.64 -25.68 19.93
N ASN A 640 -22.45 -26.94 19.54
CA ASN A 640 -23.54 -27.81 19.08
C ASN A 640 -24.52 -28.18 20.22
N GLN A 641 -24.08 -28.14 21.48
CA GLN A 641 -24.93 -28.37 22.65
C GLN A 641 -25.81 -27.16 22.99
N THR A 642 -25.51 -25.99 22.43
CA THR A 642 -26.18 -24.71 22.73
C THR A 642 -27.04 -24.23 21.55
N PRO A 643 -28.38 -24.18 21.67
CA PRO A 643 -29.26 -23.97 20.52
C PRO A 643 -29.05 -22.62 19.81
N SER A 644 -28.65 -21.57 20.55
CA SER A 644 -28.39 -20.24 20.01
C SER A 644 -27.21 -20.16 19.02
N TYR A 645 -26.31 -21.16 19.03
CA TYR A 645 -25.09 -21.15 18.21
C TYR A 645 -25.06 -22.24 17.11
N LEU A 646 -26.15 -22.99 16.94
CA LEU A 646 -26.29 -24.03 15.90
C LEU A 646 -26.02 -23.51 14.48
N TRP A 647 -26.30 -22.24 14.19
CA TRP A 647 -26.00 -21.61 12.90
C TRP A 647 -24.50 -21.56 12.59
N VAL A 648 -23.64 -21.40 13.61
CA VAL A 648 -22.17 -21.44 13.46
C VAL A 648 -21.70 -22.86 13.15
N VAL A 649 -22.28 -23.86 13.83
CA VAL A 649 -22.02 -25.28 13.59
C VAL A 649 -22.43 -25.69 12.18
N TRP A 650 -23.60 -25.24 11.73
CA TRP A 650 -24.09 -25.46 10.37
C TRP A 650 -23.15 -24.86 9.30
N ILE A 651 -22.67 -23.62 9.50
CA ILE A 651 -21.66 -23.00 8.62
C ILE A 651 -20.38 -23.83 8.63
N TYR A 652 -19.89 -24.25 9.80
CA TYR A 652 -18.65 -25.01 9.89
C TYR A 652 -18.74 -26.34 9.13
N GLN A 653 -19.78 -27.13 9.39
CA GLN A 653 -19.94 -28.45 8.77
C GLN A 653 -20.18 -28.37 7.25
N ASN A 654 -21.08 -27.49 6.79
CA ASN A 654 -21.50 -27.46 5.39
C ASN A 654 -20.60 -26.60 4.49
N LEU A 655 -19.93 -25.58 5.04
CA LEU A 655 -19.09 -24.65 4.28
C LEU A 655 -17.60 -24.95 4.43
N ILE A 656 -17.11 -25.15 5.66
CA ILE A 656 -15.67 -25.23 5.96
C ILE A 656 -15.18 -26.69 5.99
N GLY A 657 -16.01 -27.63 6.45
CA GLY A 657 -15.72 -29.07 6.40
C GLY A 657 -15.96 -29.72 5.03
N SER A 658 -16.75 -29.08 4.15
CA SER A 658 -17.15 -29.66 2.87
C SER A 658 -16.13 -29.41 1.76
N VAL A 659 -15.47 -30.50 1.31
CA VAL A 659 -14.59 -30.47 0.12
C VAL A 659 -15.33 -29.97 -1.13
N HIS A 660 -16.62 -30.29 -1.26
CA HIS A 660 -17.45 -29.85 -2.38
C HIS A 660 -17.65 -28.33 -2.42
N PHE A 661 -17.69 -27.66 -1.26
CA PHE A 661 -17.78 -26.19 -1.23
C PHE A 661 -16.53 -25.55 -1.84
N PHE A 662 -15.34 -26.00 -1.45
CA PHE A 662 -14.08 -25.50 -2.04
C PHE A 662 -13.98 -25.82 -3.54
N PHE A 663 -14.44 -26.99 -3.98
CA PHE A 663 -14.50 -27.33 -5.41
C PHE A 663 -15.41 -26.36 -6.19
N ILE A 664 -16.64 -26.11 -5.69
CA ILE A 664 -17.56 -25.16 -6.32
C ILE A 664 -17.00 -23.73 -6.30
N LEU A 665 -16.39 -23.30 -5.19
CA LEU A 665 -15.77 -21.99 -5.06
C LEU A 665 -14.60 -21.80 -6.05
N THR A 666 -13.72 -22.80 -6.18
CA THR A 666 -12.61 -22.74 -7.14
C THR A 666 -13.10 -22.74 -8.59
N LEU A 667 -14.14 -23.50 -8.92
CA LEU A 667 -14.79 -23.45 -10.23
C LEU A 667 -15.37 -22.07 -10.54
N ILE A 668 -16.07 -21.45 -9.59
CA ILE A 668 -16.62 -20.09 -9.71
C ILE A 668 -15.49 -19.07 -9.91
N VAL A 669 -14.40 -19.15 -9.13
CA VAL A 669 -13.24 -18.26 -9.27
C VAL A 669 -12.55 -18.44 -10.63
N LEU A 670 -12.46 -19.68 -11.14
CA LEU A 670 -11.89 -19.97 -12.46
C LEU A 670 -12.76 -19.39 -13.58
N ILE A 671 -14.09 -19.55 -13.51
CA ILE A 671 -15.06 -18.94 -14.44
C ILE A 671 -14.93 -17.41 -14.41
N ILE A 672 -14.92 -16.79 -13.22
CA ILE A 672 -14.74 -15.34 -13.08
C ILE A 672 -13.40 -14.88 -13.67
N THR A 673 -12.33 -15.63 -13.45
CA THR A 673 -10.99 -15.31 -13.97
C THR A 673 -10.96 -15.41 -15.50
N TYR A 674 -11.58 -16.44 -16.08
CA TYR A 674 -11.73 -16.59 -17.52
C TYR A 674 -12.55 -15.47 -18.15
N LEU A 675 -13.69 -15.10 -17.54
CA LEU A 675 -14.52 -13.97 -17.98
C LEU A 675 -13.75 -12.64 -17.87
N TYR A 676 -12.97 -12.43 -16.81
CA TYR A 676 -12.16 -11.23 -16.65
C TYR A 676 -11.01 -11.16 -17.66
N TRP A 677 -10.39 -12.31 -18.00
CA TRP A 677 -9.40 -12.42 -19.06
C TRP A 677 -9.99 -12.04 -20.43
N GLN A 678 -11.12 -12.64 -20.80
CA GLN A 678 -11.91 -12.30 -22.00
C GLN A 678 -12.24 -10.79 -22.06
N ILE A 679 -12.76 -10.21 -20.97
CA ILE A 679 -13.05 -8.77 -20.87
C ILE A 679 -11.77 -7.93 -21.05
N THR A 680 -10.62 -8.40 -20.55
CA THR A 680 -9.35 -7.69 -20.66
C THR A 680 -8.82 -7.67 -22.09
N GLU A 681 -8.89 -8.79 -22.82
CA GLU A 681 -8.56 -8.84 -24.25
C GLU A 681 -9.50 -7.98 -25.10
N GLY A 682 -10.81 -8.06 -24.87
CA GLY A 682 -11.79 -7.20 -25.55
C GLY A 682 -11.52 -5.70 -25.30
N ARG A 683 -11.14 -5.31 -24.08
CA ARG A 683 -10.73 -3.93 -23.76
C ARG A 683 -9.44 -3.51 -24.47
N LYS A 684 -8.46 -4.40 -24.66
CA LYS A 684 -7.23 -4.09 -25.42
C LYS A 684 -7.56 -3.78 -26.89
N ILE A 685 -8.45 -4.55 -27.51
CA ILE A 685 -8.92 -4.32 -28.89
C ILE A 685 -9.68 -2.99 -28.97
N MET A 686 -10.61 -2.74 -28.06
CA MET A 686 -11.36 -1.47 -27.98
C MET A 686 -10.44 -0.25 -27.84
N ILE A 687 -9.41 -0.32 -26.99
CA ILE A 687 -8.43 0.76 -26.82
C ILE A 687 -7.64 1.01 -28.11
N ARG A 688 -7.28 -0.04 -28.87
CA ARG A 688 -6.60 0.10 -30.17
C ARG A 688 -7.49 0.84 -31.18
N LEU A 689 -8.75 0.43 -31.33
CA LEU A 689 -9.71 1.04 -32.26
C LEU A 689 -9.99 2.52 -31.90
N LEU A 690 -10.19 2.83 -30.61
CA LEU A 690 -10.34 4.22 -30.15
C LEU A 690 -9.09 5.06 -30.43
N HIS A 691 -7.90 4.48 -30.36
CA HIS A 691 -6.66 5.19 -30.68
C HIS A 691 -6.52 5.47 -32.18
N GLU A 692 -6.89 4.51 -33.04
CA GLU A 692 -6.97 4.71 -34.49
C GLU A 692 -7.99 5.79 -34.87
N GLN A 693 -9.15 5.83 -34.21
CA GLN A 693 -10.14 6.91 -34.36
C GLN A 693 -9.55 8.28 -33.99
N ILE A 694 -8.88 8.40 -32.84
CA ILE A 694 -8.21 9.66 -32.42
C ILE A 694 -7.14 10.10 -33.44
N ILE A 695 -6.36 9.16 -33.98
CA ILE A 695 -5.35 9.45 -35.01
C ILE A 695 -6.02 9.94 -36.30
N ASN A 696 -7.12 9.32 -36.72
CA ASN A 696 -7.82 9.69 -37.95
C ASN A 696 -8.56 11.03 -37.81
N GLU A 697 -9.25 11.29 -36.70
CA GLU A 697 -9.79 12.63 -36.38
C GLU A 697 -8.69 13.71 -36.36
N GLY A 698 -7.49 13.37 -35.87
CA GLY A 698 -6.33 14.25 -35.88
C GLY A 698 -5.88 14.61 -37.29
N LYS A 699 -5.89 13.63 -38.22
CA LYS A 699 -5.59 13.86 -39.65
C LYS A 699 -6.66 14.71 -40.32
N ASP A 700 -7.94 14.43 -40.08
CA ASP A 700 -9.05 15.20 -40.67
C ASP A 700 -9.02 16.66 -40.22
N LYS A 701 -8.77 16.92 -38.92
CA LYS A 701 -8.58 18.27 -38.39
C LYS A 701 -7.37 18.97 -39.04
N MET A 702 -6.25 18.27 -39.23
CA MET A 702 -5.07 18.80 -39.94
C MET A 702 -5.40 19.15 -41.41
N PHE A 703 -6.13 18.29 -42.11
CA PHE A 703 -6.56 18.51 -43.49
C PHE A 703 -7.52 19.70 -43.62
N LEU A 704 -8.47 19.85 -42.70
CA LEU A 704 -9.37 21.01 -42.65
C LEU A 704 -8.61 22.31 -42.38
N ILE A 705 -7.60 22.29 -41.49
CA ILE A 705 -6.74 23.44 -41.21
C ILE A 705 -5.91 23.82 -42.45
N ASP A 706 -5.28 22.85 -43.13
CA ASP A 706 -4.53 23.11 -44.38
C ASP A 706 -5.43 23.68 -45.48
N LYS A 707 -6.67 23.16 -45.63
CA LYS A 707 -7.65 23.70 -46.57
C LYS A 707 -8.09 25.14 -46.21
N LEU A 708 -8.30 25.43 -44.93
CA LEU A 708 -8.61 26.79 -44.45
C LEU A 708 -7.44 27.75 -44.71
N ILE A 709 -6.21 27.35 -44.41
CA ILE A 709 -5.00 28.15 -44.68
C ILE A 709 -4.87 28.44 -46.18
N LYS A 710 -5.13 27.45 -47.05
CA LYS A 710 -5.14 27.62 -48.51
C LYS A 710 -6.22 28.59 -48.96
N LEU A 711 -7.45 28.45 -48.47
CA LEU A 711 -8.55 29.36 -48.80
C LEU A 711 -8.28 30.79 -48.34
N GLN A 712 -7.81 30.98 -47.10
CA GLN A 712 -7.41 32.29 -46.58
C GLN A 712 -6.21 32.88 -47.35
N GLY A 713 -5.30 32.04 -47.85
CA GLY A 713 -4.22 32.43 -48.75
C GLY A 713 -4.69 32.82 -50.16
N MET A 714 -5.74 32.18 -50.67
CA MET A 714 -6.39 32.54 -51.95
C MET A 714 -7.21 33.82 -51.83
N GLU A 715 -7.96 33.99 -50.75
CA GLU A 715 -8.71 35.22 -50.44
C GLU A 715 -7.77 36.44 -50.32
N LYS A 716 -6.65 36.28 -49.61
CA LYS A 716 -5.58 37.30 -49.55
C LYS A 716 -4.93 37.63 -50.91
N ARG A 717 -5.03 36.76 -51.92
CA ARG A 717 -4.60 37.04 -53.30
C ARG A 717 -5.71 37.62 -54.17
N ALA A 718 -6.96 37.22 -53.93
CA ALA A 718 -8.12 37.65 -54.71
C ALA A 718 -8.58 39.08 -54.34
N ASN A 719 -8.50 39.44 -53.06
CA ASN A 719 -8.88 40.76 -52.55
C ASN A 719 -7.70 41.50 -51.87
N PRO A 720 -6.72 42.03 -52.62
CA PRO A 720 -5.67 42.90 -52.05
C PRO A 720 -6.24 44.18 -51.43
N THR A 721 -7.38 44.65 -51.95
CA THR A 721 -7.98 45.96 -51.67
C THR A 721 -8.91 45.99 -50.45
N LEU A 722 -9.44 44.84 -50.00
CA LEU A 722 -10.30 44.79 -48.81
C LEU A 722 -9.49 45.08 -47.52
N PHE A 723 -8.26 44.56 -47.43
CA PHE A 723 -7.37 44.79 -46.29
C PHE A 723 -6.82 46.22 -46.20
N THR A 724 -6.88 47.03 -47.26
CA THR A 724 -6.61 48.49 -47.21
C THR A 724 -7.79 49.32 -46.71
N LEU A 725 -8.96 48.71 -46.52
CA LEU A 725 -10.10 49.30 -45.81
C LEU A 725 -10.06 48.86 -44.33
N GLU A 726 -10.00 47.56 -44.07
CA GLU A 726 -10.03 46.99 -42.71
C GLU A 726 -8.83 47.45 -41.84
N ARG A 727 -7.65 47.69 -42.45
CA ARG A 727 -6.51 48.31 -41.75
C ARG A 727 -6.76 49.79 -41.39
N ARG A 728 -7.56 50.52 -42.15
CA ARG A 728 -7.93 51.91 -41.81
C ARG A 728 -8.99 51.96 -40.70
N ASP A 729 -9.95 51.05 -40.73
CA ASP A 729 -11.00 50.99 -39.70
C ASP A 729 -10.44 50.57 -38.33
N LEU A 730 -9.44 49.69 -38.30
CA LEU A 730 -8.74 49.29 -37.06
C LEU A 730 -7.79 50.35 -36.47
N GLU A 731 -7.33 51.33 -37.25
CA GLU A 731 -6.55 52.47 -36.75
C GLU A 731 -7.43 53.59 -36.16
N GLN A 732 -8.76 53.54 -36.37
CA GLN A 732 -9.66 54.64 -36.04
C GLN A 732 -10.33 54.55 -34.65
N TRP A 733 -10.14 53.45 -33.91
CA TRP A 733 -10.66 53.25 -32.53
C TRP A 733 -9.54 52.88 -31.53
N GLY A 734 -8.71 53.87 -31.19
CA GLY A 734 -7.69 53.84 -30.13
C GLY A 734 -7.38 55.26 -29.62
N PRO A 735 -7.05 55.48 -28.34
CA PRO A 735 -7.44 56.72 -27.64
C PRO A 735 -6.56 57.96 -27.88
N GLN A 736 -7.20 59.14 -27.80
CA GLN A 736 -6.55 60.45 -27.81
C GLN A 736 -5.88 60.82 -26.46
N ARG A 737 -4.75 61.55 -26.55
CA ARG A 737 -3.89 62.11 -25.46
C ARG A 737 -3.10 61.02 -24.71
N VAL A 738 -1.79 61.16 -24.46
CA VAL A 738 -1.05 62.35 -23.98
C VAL A 738 0.25 62.65 -24.77
N ARG A 739 0.76 63.87 -24.57
CA ARG A 739 1.82 64.63 -25.25
C ARG A 739 3.28 64.15 -24.98
N GLN A 740 4.03 63.89 -26.05
CA GLN A 740 5.40 64.40 -26.38
C GLN A 740 6.53 64.39 -25.32
N HIS A 741 7.57 63.55 -25.48
CA HIS A 741 8.98 63.98 -25.74
C HIS A 741 9.99 62.79 -25.85
N ASP A 742 10.96 62.97 -26.76
CA ASP A 742 12.35 62.47 -26.84
C ASP A 742 12.73 60.97 -26.87
N ALA A 743 13.81 60.70 -27.63
CA ALA A 743 14.50 59.42 -27.82
C ALA A 743 15.80 59.38 -26.96
N PRO A 744 16.55 58.25 -26.84
CA PRO A 744 17.32 57.70 -27.97
C PRO A 744 17.49 56.15 -28.01
N ARG A 745 18.27 55.74 -29.03
CA ARG A 745 18.84 54.42 -29.34
C ARG A 745 19.34 53.62 -28.12
N ASP A 746 19.24 52.27 -28.15
CA ASP A 746 20.44 51.47 -28.47
C ASP A 746 20.25 49.96 -28.79
N LEU A 747 21.26 49.44 -29.50
CA LEU A 747 21.77 48.06 -29.55
C LEU A 747 20.80 46.85 -29.68
N ARG A 748 20.65 46.38 -30.92
CA ARG A 748 20.39 44.96 -31.26
C ARG A 748 21.63 44.38 -31.94
N PHE A 749 22.27 43.36 -31.38
CA PHE A 749 23.30 42.59 -32.08
C PHE A 749 23.39 41.13 -31.61
N ARG A 750 23.83 40.26 -32.55
CA ARG A 750 24.10 38.81 -32.44
C ARG A 750 22.90 37.88 -32.22
N GLN A 751 22.85 36.69 -32.86
CA GLN A 751 23.50 36.24 -34.10
C GLN A 751 22.81 34.93 -34.54
N SER A 752 22.59 34.74 -35.84
CA SER A 752 22.35 33.41 -36.42
C SER A 752 23.34 33.21 -37.57
N PHE A 753 24.31 32.33 -37.37
CA PHE A 753 25.20 31.86 -38.42
C PHE A 753 24.41 30.93 -39.37
N GLN A 754 24.70 31.01 -40.66
CA GLN A 754 24.40 29.97 -41.62
C GLN A 754 25.62 29.76 -42.50
N GLU A 755 25.95 28.50 -42.76
CA GLU A 755 27.14 28.09 -43.53
C GLU A 755 26.97 28.41 -45.02
N ASP A 756 28.04 28.96 -45.61
CA ASP A 756 28.27 28.97 -47.06
C ASP A 756 29.52 28.14 -47.35
N ASN A 757 29.49 27.39 -48.45
CA ASN A 757 30.64 26.68 -48.99
C ASN A 757 30.57 26.64 -50.53
N PRO A 758 31.44 27.37 -51.25
CA PRO A 758 31.61 27.22 -52.68
C PRO A 758 32.96 26.56 -53.04
N LYS A 759 32.94 25.87 -54.18
CA LYS A 759 34.07 25.11 -54.76
C LYS A 759 35.27 26.01 -55.13
N ALA A 760 36.47 25.49 -54.88
CA ALA A 760 37.61 25.50 -55.80
C ALA A 760 38.42 24.22 -55.55
#